data_AF-A0A2T0R7S4-F1
#
_entry.id   AF-A0A2T0R7S4-F1
#
_cell.length_a   1.000
_cell.length_b   1.000
_cell.length_c   1.000
_cell.angle_alpha   90.00
_cell.angle_beta   90.00
_cell.angle_gamma   90.00
#
_symmetry.space_group_name_H-M   'P 1'
#
loop_
_entity.id
_entity.type
_entity.pdbx_description
1 polymer ?
#
loop_
_entity_poly.entity_id
_entity_poly.type
_entity_poly.pdbx_seq_one_letter_code
_entity_poly.pdbx_strand_id
1 'polypeptide(L)'
;MHLAKRSWMSIPVLISALVATMLMSPSSANAEPKTLRIVAVGDSYTAGNGAGNYEDTDCFRSKDNWSSLYAQGRVSRGQTVLYDNAACSGSTISALVNGTNWNPATGSYSASKGGIQISHLGTRTDMVLMTFGGNDAGFATIVSDCLVKILPNYCNTALNRAERLTSDGTISNSLAEAVRRIRQATRTDTQIVIMGYPPLVAPNCLGVLPGVQVAHRIRKLSDKADEIQQAVVDAAARSNPNIKFIPVSGTFKWHAPGNALPAPTCSVNPVTWVNQFPALDTSKVPTWYHPNSDGQREYARLLTEAFPSWTPASWAGAGGGGSVGTPTPANKVPSAAFSSVRVDGVPGKVNLDASASSDPDGSIARYEWLYKGAVVATGKTASYAFGTADRAPSVTLRVTDDKGAAATTVKTLSLPNRAPVIGRPNPADGTIVGTNRPVLSTTVTDPDGDAVGFTYRITGYMVDKSSGPVSGGWTVPASTLDPGTKYDWTVTVTDGQGGSASAGRSLTVAMLPTAADVIATPSGKGYWQVASDGGVFTYGDAQFYGSVPGIPLHLTNIMGMARTPSGKGYWVVGSDGGVFSFGDAGFYGSLPGIGVHVGNIVDMVPTKTGRGYWLVGSDGGVFSFGDAQFFGSMGGQPLNRPVVGMAATASGNGYWLVAADGGVFSFGDAPFYGSMGGQPLSYPVVDMDVTPDGGGYWMTAEDGGVFTFGNAQFYGSMGGKPLNGRVTGMAVTPTGRGYWLNACDGGVFTFGDAPFLGSNPTYMCRGTNQG
;
A
#
# COMPACT_ATOMS: atom_id res chain seq x y z
N MET A 1 22.50 -85.02 38.48
CA MET A 1 22.38 -86.50 38.51
C MET A 1 22.15 -86.94 37.07
N HIS A 2 22.94 -87.91 36.59
CA HIS A 2 22.94 -88.51 35.25
C HIS A 2 23.51 -87.67 34.09
N LEU A 3 24.43 -88.17 33.26
CA LEU A 3 25.27 -89.38 33.29
C LEU A 3 26.34 -89.16 32.20
N ALA A 4 27.61 -89.29 32.54
CA ALA A 4 28.68 -89.45 31.57
C ALA A 4 28.60 -90.85 30.93
N LYS A 5 29.07 -91.00 29.67
CA LYS A 5 30.15 -91.95 29.28
C LYS A 5 30.25 -92.21 27.76
N ARG A 6 31.51 -92.45 27.36
CA ARG A 6 32.02 -93.38 26.33
C ARG A 6 32.20 -92.91 24.89
N SER A 7 33.36 -92.29 24.66
CA SER A 7 34.52 -92.80 23.90
C SER A 7 34.34 -94.05 22.99
N TRP A 8 34.73 -93.97 21.69
CA TRP A 8 35.86 -94.70 21.03
C TRP A 8 35.89 -94.61 19.49
N MET A 9 37.12 -94.41 18.97
CA MET A 9 37.74 -94.98 17.76
C MET A 9 37.33 -94.54 16.32
N SER A 10 38.25 -93.76 15.71
CA SER A 10 39.17 -94.18 14.64
C SER A 10 38.70 -94.50 13.19
N ILE A 11 39.27 -93.68 12.27
CA ILE A 11 39.95 -94.00 10.99
C ILE A 11 39.17 -93.84 9.66
N PRO A 12 39.83 -93.33 8.60
CA PRO A 12 39.26 -92.40 7.61
C PRO A 12 39.17 -92.99 6.19
N VAL A 13 38.40 -92.34 5.31
CA VAL A 13 38.58 -92.47 3.84
C VAL A 13 38.34 -91.11 3.16
N LEU A 14 39.32 -90.71 2.35
CA LEU A 14 39.34 -89.55 1.46
C LEU A 14 38.24 -89.62 0.40
N ILE A 15 37.56 -88.48 0.16
CA ILE A 15 37.01 -88.16 -1.17
C ILE A 15 37.37 -86.72 -1.50
N SER A 16 38.19 -86.57 -2.54
CA SER A 16 38.60 -85.31 -3.16
C SER A 16 37.39 -84.57 -3.76
N ALA A 17 37.15 -83.33 -3.34
CA ALA A 17 36.21 -82.43 -3.98
C ALA A 17 36.97 -81.45 -4.89
N LEU A 18 36.72 -81.57 -6.19
CA LEU A 18 37.16 -80.66 -7.24
C LEU A 18 36.45 -79.31 -7.05
N VAL A 19 37.20 -78.24 -6.75
CA VAL A 19 36.68 -76.87 -6.71
C VAL A 19 36.54 -76.38 -8.15
N ALA A 20 35.32 -76.31 -8.66
CA ALA A 20 35.00 -75.58 -9.88
C ALA A 20 34.88 -74.09 -9.54
N THR A 21 35.90 -73.33 -9.90
CA THR A 21 35.91 -71.86 -9.90
C THR A 21 34.88 -71.35 -10.94
N MET A 22 33.67 -71.05 -10.48
CA MET A 22 32.76 -70.18 -11.23
C MET A 22 33.34 -68.77 -11.23
N LEU A 23 33.91 -68.37 -12.36
CA LEU A 23 34.20 -66.98 -12.67
C LEU A 23 32.87 -66.22 -12.72
N MET A 24 32.51 -65.60 -11.60
CA MET A 24 31.48 -64.57 -11.56
C MET A 24 31.96 -63.42 -12.45
N SER A 25 31.29 -63.22 -13.57
CA SER A 25 31.43 -61.98 -14.34
C SER A 25 31.04 -60.82 -13.41
N PRO A 26 31.81 -59.72 -13.34
CA PRO A 26 31.40 -58.58 -12.53
C PRO A 26 30.07 -58.09 -13.09
N SER A 27 29.03 -58.18 -12.27
CA SER A 27 27.78 -57.47 -12.49
C SER A 27 28.14 -56.02 -12.82
N SER A 28 27.73 -55.57 -14.00
CA SER A 28 27.77 -54.15 -14.37
C SER A 28 27.05 -53.41 -13.26
N ALA A 29 27.79 -52.72 -12.39
CA ALA A 29 27.22 -51.82 -11.42
C ALA A 29 26.43 -50.79 -12.23
N ASN A 30 25.11 -50.85 -12.20
CA ASN A 30 24.27 -49.78 -12.71
C ASN A 30 24.76 -48.51 -12.02
N ALA A 31 25.36 -47.60 -12.79
CA ALA A 31 25.79 -46.32 -12.28
C ALA A 31 24.57 -45.66 -11.62
N GLU A 32 24.69 -45.38 -10.33
CA GLU A 32 23.66 -44.66 -9.58
C GLU A 32 23.30 -43.38 -10.37
N PRO A 33 22.01 -43.04 -10.56
CA PRO A 33 21.66 -41.83 -11.28
C PRO A 33 22.34 -40.63 -10.63
N LYS A 34 23.19 -39.95 -11.42
CA LYS A 34 23.99 -38.79 -11.02
C LYS A 34 23.06 -37.73 -10.41
N THR A 35 23.09 -37.63 -9.08
CA THR A 35 22.17 -36.78 -8.29
C THR A 35 22.91 -35.57 -7.76
N LEU A 36 22.44 -34.38 -8.12
CA LEU A 36 23.02 -33.10 -7.72
C LEU A 36 22.47 -32.68 -6.35
N ARG A 37 23.32 -32.48 -5.34
CA ARG A 37 22.90 -32.03 -4.01
C ARG A 37 23.17 -30.55 -3.80
N ILE A 38 22.09 -29.77 -3.69
CA ILE A 38 22.12 -28.33 -3.47
C ILE A 38 21.62 -28.04 -2.07
N VAL A 39 22.43 -27.35 -1.26
CA VAL A 39 22.03 -26.91 0.08
C VAL A 39 22.04 -25.38 0.11
N ALA A 40 20.91 -24.78 0.44
CA ALA A 40 20.77 -23.35 0.65
C ALA A 40 20.89 -23.02 2.14
N VAL A 41 21.87 -22.19 2.51
CA VAL A 41 22.07 -21.67 3.86
C VAL A 41 22.06 -20.15 3.78
N GLY A 42 21.59 -19.44 4.79
CA GLY A 42 21.47 -18.01 4.65
C GLY A 42 20.56 -17.33 5.65
N ASP A 43 20.41 -16.04 5.41
CA ASP A 43 19.39 -15.21 6.02
C ASP A 43 18.06 -15.21 5.23
N SER A 44 17.23 -14.20 5.48
CA SER A 44 15.91 -14.01 4.88
C SER A 44 15.91 -13.89 3.35
N TYR A 45 17.02 -13.43 2.73
CA TYR A 45 17.11 -13.31 1.27
C TYR A 45 17.27 -14.68 0.60
N THR A 46 17.88 -15.64 1.27
CA THR A 46 17.94 -17.05 0.81
C THR A 46 16.72 -17.84 1.24
N ALA A 47 16.19 -17.60 2.46
CA ALA A 47 14.96 -18.25 2.92
C ALA A 47 13.79 -17.98 1.97
N GLY A 48 13.69 -16.74 1.46
CA GLY A 48 12.70 -16.36 0.47
C GLY A 48 11.61 -15.44 1.02
N ASN A 49 11.92 -14.64 2.04
CA ASN A 49 11.03 -13.56 2.48
C ASN A 49 10.63 -12.71 1.27
N GLY A 50 9.33 -12.50 1.10
CA GLY A 50 8.79 -11.74 -0.03
C GLY A 50 8.48 -12.55 -1.29
N ALA A 51 8.90 -13.81 -1.38
CA ALA A 51 8.63 -14.70 -2.51
C ALA A 51 7.19 -15.27 -2.50
N GLY A 52 6.57 -15.41 -1.32
CA GLY A 52 5.31 -16.14 -1.14
C GLY A 52 5.53 -17.66 -0.93
N ASN A 53 4.47 -18.48 -1.01
CA ASN A 53 4.56 -19.96 -1.00
C ASN A 53 5.48 -20.54 0.09
N TYR A 54 5.25 -20.16 1.34
CA TYR A 54 6.09 -20.56 2.47
C TYR A 54 5.80 -22.00 2.91
N GLU A 55 6.83 -22.82 3.06
CA GLU A 55 6.78 -24.17 3.64
C GLU A 55 7.10 -24.18 5.13
N ASP A 56 7.82 -23.16 5.60
CA ASP A 56 8.14 -22.91 7.01
C ASP A 56 7.95 -21.41 7.27
N THR A 57 6.96 -21.07 8.11
CA THR A 57 6.64 -19.69 8.48
C THR A 57 7.48 -19.17 9.64
N ASP A 58 8.17 -20.02 10.40
CA ASP A 58 9.06 -19.58 11.48
C ASP A 58 10.35 -19.02 10.91
N CYS A 59 10.90 -19.69 9.91
CA CYS A 59 12.07 -19.25 9.16
C CYS A 59 11.75 -18.50 7.86
N PHE A 60 10.48 -18.42 7.46
CA PHE A 60 10.03 -17.84 6.19
C PHE A 60 10.67 -18.51 4.97
N ARG A 61 10.81 -19.84 4.99
CA ARG A 61 11.33 -20.60 3.86
C ARG A 61 10.26 -20.72 2.79
N SER A 62 10.53 -20.18 1.61
CA SER A 62 9.65 -20.22 0.46
C SER A 62 10.04 -21.32 -0.50
N LYS A 63 9.07 -22.03 -1.08
CA LYS A 63 9.29 -22.94 -2.20
C LYS A 63 9.64 -22.21 -3.50
N ASP A 64 9.41 -20.90 -3.55
CA ASP A 64 9.66 -20.02 -4.71
C ASP A 64 10.85 -19.08 -4.46
N ASN A 65 11.70 -19.37 -3.47
CA ASN A 65 12.95 -18.65 -3.28
C ASN A 65 13.92 -18.93 -4.46
N TRP A 66 14.85 -18.01 -4.72
CA TRP A 66 15.75 -18.08 -5.86
C TRP A 66 16.59 -19.37 -5.97
N SER A 67 16.99 -19.96 -4.83
CA SER A 67 17.79 -21.18 -4.81
C SER A 67 16.94 -22.42 -5.16
N SER A 68 15.67 -22.43 -4.74
CA SER A 68 14.67 -23.43 -5.16
C SER A 68 14.35 -23.30 -6.66
N LEU A 69 14.14 -22.06 -7.15
CA LEU A 69 13.90 -21.80 -8.58
C LEU A 69 15.07 -22.26 -9.45
N TYR A 70 16.31 -22.05 -9.00
CA TYR A 70 17.49 -22.59 -9.66
C TYR A 70 17.48 -24.13 -9.68
N ALA A 71 17.24 -24.78 -8.54
CA ALA A 71 17.15 -26.24 -8.45
C ALA A 71 16.07 -26.82 -9.37
N GLN A 72 14.88 -26.22 -9.40
CA GLN A 72 13.79 -26.60 -10.30
C GLN A 72 14.19 -26.43 -11.78
N GLY A 73 14.88 -25.34 -12.11
CA GLY A 73 15.43 -25.12 -13.45
C GLY A 73 16.40 -26.23 -13.88
N ARG A 74 17.16 -26.80 -12.95
CA ARG A 74 18.08 -27.93 -13.20
C ARG A 74 17.31 -29.24 -13.38
N VAL A 75 16.27 -29.48 -12.60
CA VAL A 75 15.34 -30.61 -12.80
C VAL A 75 14.69 -30.56 -14.17
N SER A 76 14.23 -29.38 -14.61
CA SER A 76 13.62 -29.21 -15.93
C SER A 76 14.56 -29.53 -17.11
N ARG A 77 15.87 -29.48 -16.89
CA ARG A 77 16.91 -29.87 -17.85
C ARG A 77 17.33 -31.35 -17.74
N GLY A 78 16.55 -32.17 -17.04
CA GLY A 78 16.76 -33.62 -16.94
C GLY A 78 17.77 -34.05 -15.87
N GLN A 79 18.14 -33.17 -14.93
CA GLN A 79 19.00 -33.53 -13.81
C GLN A 79 18.19 -34.01 -12.60
N THR A 80 18.66 -35.04 -11.91
CA THR A 80 18.11 -35.40 -10.58
C THR A 80 18.73 -34.47 -9.54
N VAL A 81 17.90 -33.75 -8.79
CA VAL A 81 18.34 -32.78 -7.77
C VAL A 81 17.77 -33.13 -6.41
N LEU A 82 18.63 -33.16 -5.38
CA LEU A 82 18.22 -33.11 -3.97
C LEU A 82 18.49 -31.69 -3.47
N TYR A 83 17.42 -31.00 -3.11
CA TYR A 83 17.48 -29.62 -2.62
C TYR A 83 17.08 -29.57 -1.15
N ASP A 84 17.90 -28.89 -0.35
CA ASP A 84 17.65 -28.65 1.08
C ASP A 84 17.78 -27.15 1.37
N ASN A 85 16.74 -26.56 1.94
CA ASN A 85 16.72 -25.15 2.34
C ASN A 85 16.83 -25.04 3.85
N ALA A 86 18.04 -24.76 4.33
CA ALA A 86 18.33 -24.54 5.75
C ALA A 86 18.37 -23.04 6.12
N ALA A 87 18.25 -22.13 5.15
CA ALA A 87 18.25 -20.69 5.41
C ALA A 87 17.11 -20.26 6.33
N CYS A 88 17.28 -19.16 7.06
CA CYS A 88 16.27 -18.71 8.01
C CYS A 88 16.25 -17.19 8.17
N SER A 89 15.05 -16.62 8.20
CA SER A 89 14.83 -15.19 8.39
C SER A 89 15.45 -14.69 9.69
N GLY A 90 16.21 -13.59 9.58
CA GLY A 90 16.93 -12.98 10.71
C GLY A 90 18.24 -13.68 11.09
N SER A 91 18.66 -14.73 10.38
CA SER A 91 19.93 -15.41 10.67
C SER A 91 21.13 -14.50 10.45
N THR A 92 22.04 -14.48 11.43
CA THR A 92 23.38 -13.89 11.30
C THR A 92 24.41 -14.98 11.02
N ILE A 93 25.66 -14.61 10.77
CA ILE A 93 26.73 -15.59 10.54
C ILE A 93 26.94 -16.49 11.77
N SER A 94 26.73 -15.97 12.98
CA SER A 94 26.77 -16.80 14.19
C SER A 94 25.68 -17.90 14.18
N ALA A 95 24.53 -17.68 13.52
CA ALA A 95 23.49 -18.69 13.44
C ALA A 95 23.85 -19.84 12.51
N LEU A 96 24.59 -19.54 11.43
CA LEU A 96 25.13 -20.55 10.53
C LEU A 96 25.97 -21.58 11.29
N VAL A 97 26.85 -21.09 12.18
CA VAL A 97 27.89 -21.92 12.83
C VAL A 97 27.45 -22.44 14.20
N ASN A 98 26.84 -21.59 15.01
CA ASN A 98 26.57 -21.84 16.43
C ASN A 98 25.08 -21.97 16.76
N GLY A 99 24.18 -21.73 15.80
CA GLY A 99 22.74 -21.73 16.05
C GLY A 99 22.26 -20.55 16.90
N THR A 100 23.03 -19.46 16.97
CA THR A 100 22.67 -18.23 17.69
C THR A 100 22.80 -16.99 16.83
N ASN A 101 21.80 -16.09 16.88
CA ASN A 101 21.81 -14.79 16.23
C ASN A 101 22.51 -13.75 17.11
N TRP A 102 23.52 -13.09 16.55
CA TRP A 102 24.22 -11.96 17.16
C TRP A 102 23.47 -10.65 16.89
N ASN A 103 23.24 -9.84 17.93
CA ASN A 103 22.65 -8.51 17.78
C ASN A 103 23.76 -7.44 17.76
N PRO A 104 24.03 -6.78 16.61
CA PRO A 104 25.08 -5.77 16.52
C PRO A 104 24.79 -4.50 17.33
N ALA A 105 23.54 -4.28 17.75
CA ALA A 105 23.17 -3.11 18.54
C ALA A 105 23.52 -3.24 20.03
N THR A 106 23.39 -4.44 20.58
CA THR A 106 23.54 -4.74 22.01
C THR A 106 24.73 -5.64 22.32
N GLY A 107 25.30 -6.30 21.31
CA GLY A 107 26.31 -7.35 21.47
C GLY A 107 25.77 -8.69 21.98
N SER A 108 24.45 -8.82 22.18
CA SER A 108 23.82 -10.01 22.75
C SER A 108 23.61 -11.13 21.73
N TYR A 109 23.52 -12.37 22.21
CA TYR A 109 23.19 -13.54 21.40
C TYR A 109 21.80 -14.07 21.76
N SER A 110 21.06 -14.56 20.76
CA SER A 110 19.75 -15.22 20.92
C SER A 110 19.70 -16.50 20.11
N ALA A 111 18.87 -17.47 20.50
CA ALA A 111 18.75 -18.72 19.73
C ALA A 111 18.22 -18.46 18.31
N SER A 112 18.82 -19.10 17.31
CA SER A 112 18.34 -19.09 15.93
C SER A 112 17.14 -20.01 15.78
N LYS A 113 16.05 -19.52 15.16
CA LYS A 113 14.88 -20.34 14.83
C LYS A 113 15.21 -21.48 13.88
N GLY A 114 16.17 -21.27 12.98
CA GLY A 114 16.62 -22.28 12.02
C GLY A 114 17.64 -23.27 12.57
N GLY A 115 17.96 -23.19 13.87
CA GLY A 115 19.02 -24.00 14.46
C GLY A 115 20.39 -23.72 13.85
N ILE A 116 21.25 -24.74 13.86
CA ILE A 116 22.61 -24.71 13.33
C ILE A 116 22.58 -25.09 11.85
N GLN A 117 22.64 -24.10 10.95
CA GLN A 117 22.46 -24.36 9.51
C GLN A 117 23.59 -25.19 8.90
N ILE A 118 24.83 -25.08 9.41
CA ILE A 118 25.97 -25.85 8.91
C ILE A 118 25.80 -27.38 9.08
N SER A 119 24.88 -27.82 9.95
CA SER A 119 24.60 -29.25 10.15
C SER A 119 23.93 -29.92 8.94
N HIS A 120 23.36 -29.14 8.03
CA HIS A 120 22.79 -29.61 6.76
C HIS A 120 23.86 -29.85 5.69
N LEU A 121 25.08 -29.36 5.92
CA LEU A 121 26.21 -29.55 5.03
C LEU A 121 26.95 -30.84 5.37
N GLY A 122 27.49 -31.47 4.34
CA GLY A 122 28.29 -32.68 4.48
C GLY A 122 29.05 -33.04 3.21
N THR A 123 29.81 -34.12 3.26
CA THR A 123 30.66 -34.59 2.15
C THR A 123 29.90 -35.01 0.89
N ARG A 124 28.57 -35.08 0.92
CA ARG A 124 27.73 -35.31 -0.27
C ARG A 124 27.21 -34.04 -0.91
N THR A 125 27.42 -32.87 -0.29
CA THR A 125 26.97 -31.59 -0.81
C THR A 125 27.80 -31.22 -2.04
N ASP A 126 27.15 -30.89 -3.15
CA ASP A 126 27.84 -30.50 -4.38
C ASP A 126 27.83 -28.98 -4.55
N MET A 127 26.76 -28.31 -4.12
CA MET A 127 26.62 -26.86 -4.24
C MET A 127 26.02 -26.25 -2.96
N VAL A 128 26.64 -25.20 -2.47
CA VAL A 128 26.17 -24.38 -1.34
C VAL A 128 25.78 -23.01 -1.87
N LEU A 129 24.54 -22.60 -1.63
CA LEU A 129 23.98 -21.33 -2.08
C LEU A 129 23.67 -20.46 -0.85
N MET A 130 24.15 -19.21 -0.82
CA MET A 130 23.98 -18.38 0.38
C MET A 130 23.90 -16.86 0.20
N THR A 131 23.20 -16.22 1.14
CA THR A 131 23.27 -14.79 1.47
C THR A 131 23.54 -14.65 2.98
N PHE A 132 24.55 -13.85 3.36
CA PHE A 132 24.87 -13.52 4.75
C PHE A 132 25.55 -12.16 4.85
N GLY A 133 25.45 -11.54 6.04
CA GLY A 133 26.13 -10.30 6.40
C GLY A 133 25.20 -9.10 6.59
N GLY A 134 24.00 -9.11 6.00
CA GLY A 134 23.03 -8.01 6.16
C GLY A 134 22.57 -7.82 7.61
N ASN A 135 22.22 -8.91 8.29
CA ASN A 135 21.82 -8.86 9.70
C ASN A 135 22.99 -8.55 10.64
N ASP A 136 24.19 -9.07 10.35
CA ASP A 136 25.43 -8.78 11.09
C ASP A 136 25.80 -7.30 11.02
N ALA A 137 25.57 -6.65 9.87
CA ALA A 137 25.75 -5.20 9.70
C ALA A 137 24.59 -4.35 10.26
N GLY A 138 23.50 -4.99 10.72
CA GLY A 138 22.36 -4.31 11.32
C GLY A 138 21.38 -3.66 10.33
N PHE A 139 21.34 -4.13 9.07
CA PHE A 139 20.47 -3.54 8.05
C PHE A 139 18.98 -3.59 8.39
N ALA A 140 18.51 -4.57 9.17
CA ALA A 140 17.13 -4.61 9.65
C ALA A 140 16.76 -3.35 10.46
N THR A 141 17.70 -2.82 11.27
CA THR A 141 17.48 -1.56 12.02
C THR A 141 17.51 -0.33 11.12
N ILE A 142 18.34 -0.34 10.07
CA ILE A 142 18.33 0.72 9.04
C ILE A 142 16.97 0.74 8.33
N VAL A 143 16.46 -0.42 7.90
CA VAL A 143 15.14 -0.51 7.27
C VAL A 143 14.04 -0.02 8.21
N SER A 144 14.00 -0.52 9.45
CA SER A 144 13.03 -0.09 10.47
C SER A 144 13.08 1.41 10.71
N ASP A 145 14.25 1.95 11.05
CA ASP A 145 14.35 3.28 11.66
C ASP A 145 14.52 4.38 10.60
N CYS A 146 15.13 4.08 9.45
CA CYS A 146 15.32 5.05 8.37
C CYS A 146 14.20 5.03 7.33
N LEU A 147 13.68 3.85 6.98
CA LEU A 147 12.82 3.70 5.80
C LEU A 147 11.35 3.44 6.15
N VAL A 148 11.07 2.81 7.29
CA VAL A 148 9.70 2.49 7.74
C VAL A 148 9.17 3.53 8.75
N LYS A 149 9.88 3.72 9.87
CA LYS A 149 9.44 4.57 10.99
C LYS A 149 9.87 6.03 10.87
N ILE A 150 10.88 6.31 10.05
CA ILE A 150 11.39 7.65 9.75
C ILE A 150 11.74 8.41 11.05
N LEU A 151 12.64 7.79 11.83
CA LEU A 151 13.10 8.30 13.13
C LEU A 151 14.53 8.85 12.98
N PRO A 152 14.74 10.18 12.85
CA PRO A 152 16.03 10.75 12.44
C PRO A 152 17.23 10.35 13.33
N ASN A 153 17.05 10.37 14.66
CA ASN A 153 18.11 10.03 15.61
C ASN A 153 18.47 8.55 15.57
N TYR A 154 17.46 7.67 15.61
CA TYR A 154 17.64 6.22 15.54
C TYR A 154 18.22 5.77 14.19
N CYS A 155 17.77 6.40 13.09
CA CYS A 155 18.33 6.18 11.77
C CYS A 155 19.82 6.54 11.71
N ASN A 156 20.23 7.70 12.22
CA ASN A 156 21.64 8.08 12.28
C ASN A 156 22.47 7.12 13.12
N THR A 157 21.96 6.66 14.26
CA THR A 157 22.62 5.65 15.09
C THR A 157 22.81 4.33 14.34
N ALA A 158 21.79 3.86 13.62
CA ALA A 158 21.84 2.64 12.82
C ALA A 158 22.86 2.75 11.67
N LEU A 159 22.84 3.86 10.91
CA LEU A 159 23.79 4.10 9.82
C LEU A 159 25.24 4.20 10.32
N ASN A 160 25.49 4.97 11.38
CA ASN A 160 26.83 5.09 11.97
C ASN A 160 27.37 3.75 12.46
N ARG A 161 26.50 2.86 12.97
CA ARG A 161 26.88 1.52 13.40
C ARG A 161 27.28 0.66 12.19
N ALA A 162 26.45 0.61 11.15
CA ALA A 162 26.74 -0.17 9.95
C ALA A 162 28.03 0.30 9.24
N GLU A 163 28.24 1.62 9.15
CA GLU A 163 29.46 2.21 8.59
C GLU A 163 30.71 1.81 9.39
N ARG A 164 30.62 1.76 10.73
CA ARG A 164 31.70 1.28 11.59
C ARG A 164 32.02 -0.20 11.36
N LEU A 165 31.00 -1.06 11.45
CA LEU A 165 31.16 -2.53 11.34
C LEU A 165 31.69 -2.97 9.98
N THR A 166 31.32 -2.25 8.91
CA THR A 166 31.83 -2.48 7.56
C THR A 166 33.24 -1.94 7.36
N SER A 167 33.68 -0.98 8.17
CA SER A 167 35.01 -0.37 8.07
C SER A 167 36.06 -0.98 9.00
N ASP A 168 35.67 -1.52 10.15
CA ASP A 168 36.57 -2.07 11.17
C ASP A 168 36.94 -3.55 10.95
N GLY A 169 36.40 -4.16 9.89
CA GLY A 169 36.66 -5.56 9.53
C GLY A 169 35.79 -6.59 10.24
N THR A 170 34.84 -6.18 11.10
CA THR A 170 33.93 -7.10 11.79
C THR A 170 33.14 -7.96 10.79
N ILE A 171 32.57 -7.31 9.76
CA ILE A 171 31.78 -8.00 8.74
C ILE A 171 32.66 -8.90 7.86
N SER A 172 33.83 -8.41 7.42
CA SER A 172 34.75 -9.20 6.59
C SER A 172 35.26 -10.44 7.33
N ASN A 173 35.60 -10.32 8.61
CA ASN A 173 36.09 -11.43 9.43
C ASN A 173 34.99 -12.46 9.67
N SER A 174 33.76 -12.00 9.94
CA SER A 174 32.61 -12.89 10.09
C SER A 174 32.33 -13.65 8.80
N LEU A 175 32.34 -12.97 7.64
CA LEU A 175 32.11 -13.63 6.36
C LEU A 175 33.22 -14.63 6.02
N ALA A 176 34.47 -14.28 6.29
CA ALA A 176 35.60 -15.19 6.11
C ALA A 176 35.47 -16.44 6.99
N GLU A 177 34.98 -16.28 8.22
CA GLU A 177 34.65 -17.38 9.12
C GLU A 177 33.57 -18.30 8.56
N ALA A 178 32.47 -17.73 8.04
CA ALA A 178 31.39 -18.50 7.40
C ALA A 178 31.93 -19.36 6.25
N VAL A 179 32.68 -18.76 5.32
CA VAL A 179 33.29 -19.45 4.18
C VAL A 179 34.24 -20.55 4.65
N ARG A 180 35.08 -20.27 5.65
CA ARG A 180 36.01 -21.24 6.21
C ARG A 180 35.28 -22.44 6.83
N ARG A 181 34.20 -22.20 7.57
CA ARG A 181 33.40 -23.27 8.20
C ARG A 181 32.68 -24.12 7.17
N ILE A 182 32.05 -23.52 6.16
CA ILE A 182 31.40 -24.25 5.05
C ILE A 182 32.42 -25.15 4.34
N ARG A 183 33.63 -24.66 4.07
CA ARG A 183 34.70 -25.46 3.48
C ARG A 183 35.13 -26.64 4.35
N GLN A 184 35.10 -26.50 5.67
CA GLN A 184 35.43 -27.59 6.59
C GLN A 184 34.33 -28.66 6.65
N ALA A 185 33.08 -28.28 6.40
CA ALA A 185 31.93 -29.20 6.41
C ALA A 185 31.70 -29.90 5.06
N THR A 186 32.34 -29.45 3.98
CA THR A 186 32.09 -29.90 2.60
C THR A 186 33.36 -30.41 1.91
N ARG A 187 33.22 -31.00 0.72
CA ARG A 187 34.36 -31.45 -0.08
C ARG A 187 35.07 -30.25 -0.74
N THR A 188 36.34 -30.42 -1.11
CA THR A 188 37.13 -29.37 -1.80
C THR A 188 36.58 -29.00 -3.18
N ASP A 189 35.89 -29.92 -3.85
CA ASP A 189 35.23 -29.72 -5.16
C ASP A 189 33.82 -29.09 -5.05
N THR A 190 33.33 -28.86 -3.83
CA THR A 190 32.00 -28.24 -3.60
C THR A 190 31.99 -26.81 -4.13
N GLN A 191 30.96 -26.47 -4.91
CA GLN A 191 30.75 -25.11 -5.40
C GLN A 191 30.04 -24.28 -4.34
N ILE A 192 30.70 -23.27 -3.81
CA ILE A 192 30.13 -22.32 -2.83
C ILE A 192 29.82 -21.02 -3.56
N VAL A 193 28.56 -20.58 -3.50
CA VAL A 193 28.11 -19.35 -4.16
C VAL A 193 27.49 -18.42 -3.14
N ILE A 194 28.07 -17.23 -3.05
CA ILE A 194 27.56 -16.13 -2.24
C ILE A 194 26.87 -15.16 -3.19
N MET A 195 25.58 -14.93 -2.99
CA MET A 195 24.83 -13.89 -3.70
C MET A 195 24.91 -12.58 -2.91
N GLY A 196 25.01 -11.45 -3.63
CA GLY A 196 24.95 -10.11 -3.02
C GLY A 196 23.53 -9.72 -2.59
N TYR A 197 23.38 -8.48 -2.13
CA TYR A 197 22.08 -7.89 -1.77
C TYR A 197 21.68 -6.79 -2.78
N PRO A 198 20.38 -6.59 -3.05
CA PRO A 198 19.93 -5.54 -3.93
C PRO A 198 19.98 -4.18 -3.21
N PRO A 199 20.12 -3.06 -3.94
CA PRO A 199 19.97 -1.73 -3.37
C PRO A 199 18.57 -1.56 -2.77
N LEU A 200 18.52 -1.00 -1.56
CA LEU A 200 17.26 -0.73 -0.85
C LEU A 200 16.61 0.58 -1.28
N VAL A 201 17.33 1.43 -2.02
CA VAL A 201 16.88 2.76 -2.43
C VAL A 201 17.34 3.03 -3.86
N ALA A 202 16.43 3.50 -4.71
CA ALA A 202 16.73 3.83 -6.10
C ALA A 202 17.77 4.98 -6.26
N PRO A 203 18.54 5.03 -7.37
CA PRO A 203 19.59 6.02 -7.60
C PRO A 203 19.11 7.46 -7.68
N ASN A 204 17.90 7.67 -8.20
CA ASN A 204 17.28 8.99 -8.36
C ASN A 204 16.73 9.57 -7.04
N CYS A 205 16.81 8.85 -5.93
CA CYS A 205 16.30 9.33 -4.65
C CYS A 205 17.35 10.17 -3.90
N LEU A 206 17.06 11.47 -3.73
CA LEU A 206 18.00 12.48 -3.20
C LEU A 206 17.82 12.81 -1.70
N GLY A 207 16.78 12.33 -1.02
CA GLY A 207 16.67 12.47 0.45
C GLY A 207 15.31 12.08 1.02
N VAL A 208 15.31 11.41 2.18
CA VAL A 208 14.09 10.99 2.92
C VAL A 208 13.79 11.96 4.09
N LEU A 209 14.78 12.79 4.49
CA LEU A 209 14.70 13.74 5.62
C LEU A 209 15.51 15.02 5.33
N PRO A 210 15.05 16.22 5.70
CA PRO A 210 15.85 17.45 5.60
C PRO A 210 17.15 17.33 6.43
N GLY A 211 18.30 17.61 5.82
CA GLY A 211 19.61 17.67 6.51
C GLY A 211 20.38 16.34 6.67
N VAL A 212 19.80 15.18 6.32
CA VAL A 212 20.50 13.88 6.36
C VAL A 212 20.43 13.19 4.99
N GLN A 213 21.58 12.93 4.37
CA GLN A 213 21.66 12.22 3.08
C GLN A 213 21.44 10.69 3.24
N VAL A 214 20.34 10.27 3.86
CA VAL A 214 20.01 8.86 4.18
C VAL A 214 20.14 7.94 2.96
N ALA A 215 19.54 8.34 1.83
CA ALA A 215 19.56 7.57 0.60
C ALA A 215 20.99 7.38 0.04
N HIS A 216 21.83 8.43 0.12
CA HIS A 216 23.22 8.36 -0.31
C HIS A 216 24.04 7.41 0.59
N ARG A 217 23.85 7.49 1.91
CA ARG A 217 24.56 6.64 2.88
C ARG A 217 24.19 5.17 2.75
N ILE A 218 22.90 4.86 2.57
CA ILE A 218 22.44 3.49 2.33
C ILE A 218 23.06 2.92 1.05
N ARG A 219 23.09 3.69 -0.05
CA ARG A 219 23.74 3.26 -1.29
C ARG A 219 25.23 2.99 -1.11
N LYS A 220 25.95 3.90 -0.44
CA LYS A 220 27.37 3.71 -0.13
C LYS A 220 27.62 2.46 0.71
N LEU A 221 26.74 2.14 1.66
CA LEU A 221 26.81 0.90 2.44
C LEU A 221 26.54 -0.34 1.57
N SER A 222 25.60 -0.29 0.63
CA SER A 222 25.36 -1.37 -0.34
C SER A 222 26.59 -1.61 -1.22
N ASP A 223 27.19 -0.55 -1.78
CA ASP A 223 28.42 -0.65 -2.58
C ASP A 223 29.56 -1.25 -1.74
N LYS A 224 29.69 -0.82 -0.48
CA LYS A 224 30.71 -1.33 0.43
C LYS A 224 30.51 -2.81 0.79
N ALA A 225 29.27 -3.27 0.88
CA ALA A 225 28.97 -4.67 1.15
C ALA A 225 29.45 -5.57 0.00
N ASP A 226 29.20 -5.17 -1.25
CA ASP A 226 29.69 -5.90 -2.42
C ASP A 226 31.23 -5.94 -2.46
N GLU A 227 31.90 -4.83 -2.15
CA GLU A 227 33.38 -4.80 -2.03
C GLU A 227 33.89 -5.80 -1.00
N ILE A 228 33.26 -5.86 0.19
CA ILE A 228 33.66 -6.78 1.26
C ILE A 228 33.42 -8.23 0.85
N GLN A 229 32.25 -8.54 0.28
CA GLN A 229 31.91 -9.89 -0.16
C GLN A 229 32.85 -10.37 -1.28
N GLN A 230 33.11 -9.52 -2.27
CA GLN A 230 34.06 -9.82 -3.34
C GLN A 230 35.47 -10.03 -2.78
N ALA A 231 35.96 -9.17 -1.89
CA ALA A 231 37.31 -9.29 -1.33
C ALA A 231 37.50 -10.57 -0.51
N VAL A 232 36.50 -10.96 0.29
CA VAL A 232 36.54 -12.21 1.06
C VAL A 232 36.52 -13.43 0.13
N VAL A 233 35.68 -13.41 -0.90
CA VAL A 233 35.62 -14.49 -1.89
C VAL A 233 36.92 -14.58 -2.68
N ASP A 234 37.49 -13.47 -3.15
CA ASP A 234 38.76 -13.47 -3.87
C ASP A 234 39.89 -14.04 -3.03
N ALA A 235 39.94 -13.67 -1.74
CA ALA A 235 40.91 -14.22 -0.80
C ALA A 235 40.74 -15.74 -0.62
N ALA A 236 39.50 -16.21 -0.47
CA ALA A 236 39.22 -17.64 -0.33
C ALA A 236 39.47 -18.42 -1.64
N ALA A 237 39.13 -17.80 -2.78
CA ALA A 237 39.20 -18.40 -4.11
C ALA A 237 40.63 -18.70 -4.57
N ARG A 238 41.63 -17.94 -4.07
CA ARG A 238 43.06 -18.25 -4.27
C ARG A 238 43.44 -19.67 -3.83
N SER A 239 42.73 -20.21 -2.85
CA SER A 239 42.96 -21.57 -2.31
C SER A 239 41.90 -22.58 -2.72
N ASN A 240 40.77 -22.13 -3.26
CA ASN A 240 39.71 -22.98 -3.80
C ASN A 240 38.91 -22.22 -4.87
N PRO A 241 39.14 -22.47 -6.17
CA PRO A 241 38.50 -21.70 -7.25
C PRO A 241 36.97 -21.90 -7.33
N ASN A 242 36.42 -22.87 -6.58
CA ASN A 242 35.00 -23.20 -6.51
C ASN A 242 34.19 -22.28 -5.57
N ILE A 243 34.73 -21.12 -5.18
CA ILE A 243 34.03 -20.13 -4.36
C ILE A 243 33.77 -18.91 -5.25
N LYS A 244 32.51 -18.50 -5.36
CA LYS A 244 32.08 -17.42 -6.26
C LYS A 244 31.18 -16.43 -5.54
N PHE A 245 31.38 -15.15 -5.84
CA PHE A 245 30.48 -14.06 -5.47
C PHE A 245 29.73 -13.62 -6.72
N ILE A 246 28.42 -13.45 -6.61
CA ILE A 246 27.58 -12.91 -7.68
C ILE A 246 26.96 -11.61 -7.14
N PRO A 247 27.47 -10.42 -7.54
CA PRO A 247 26.85 -9.16 -7.16
C PRO A 247 25.52 -9.02 -7.89
N VAL A 248 24.48 -8.62 -7.16
CA VAL A 248 23.15 -8.35 -7.73
C VAL A 248 22.82 -6.87 -7.81
N SER A 249 23.62 -6.03 -7.13
CA SER A 249 23.33 -4.62 -6.91
C SER A 249 23.18 -3.82 -8.20
N GLY A 250 24.05 -4.08 -9.18
CA GLY A 250 24.01 -3.45 -10.50
C GLY A 250 22.75 -3.80 -11.29
N THR A 251 22.36 -5.08 -11.27
CA THR A 251 21.16 -5.60 -11.96
C THR A 251 19.87 -5.05 -11.32
N PHE A 252 19.84 -4.95 -10.00
CA PHE A 252 18.69 -4.44 -9.24
C PHE A 252 18.65 -2.91 -9.14
N LYS A 253 19.65 -2.19 -9.66
CA LYS A 253 19.83 -0.75 -9.49
C LYS A 253 18.57 0.06 -9.83
N TRP A 254 17.90 -0.26 -10.94
CA TRP A 254 16.68 0.42 -11.38
C TRP A 254 15.39 -0.30 -10.98
N HIS A 255 15.51 -1.34 -10.17
CA HIS A 255 14.39 -2.13 -9.62
C HIS A 255 14.33 -2.05 -8.09
N ALA A 256 15.18 -1.22 -7.49
CA ALA A 256 15.09 -0.85 -6.09
C ALA A 256 13.81 -0.04 -5.80
N PRO A 257 13.29 -0.08 -4.56
CA PRO A 257 12.12 0.70 -4.19
C PRO A 257 12.31 2.22 -4.41
N GLY A 258 11.28 2.86 -4.96
CA GLY A 258 11.07 4.32 -4.91
C GLY A 258 10.43 4.73 -3.57
N ASN A 259 10.10 6.01 -3.33
CA ASN A 259 9.74 6.47 -1.97
C ASN A 259 8.44 5.86 -1.41
N ALA A 260 8.40 5.67 -0.07
CA ALA A 260 7.23 5.21 0.70
C ALA A 260 6.35 6.37 1.21
N LEU A 261 6.74 7.63 0.94
CA LEU A 261 6.01 8.85 1.28
C LEU A 261 6.20 9.92 0.17
N PRO A 262 5.29 10.91 0.04
CA PRO A 262 5.44 11.99 -0.92
C PRO A 262 6.56 12.94 -0.47
N ALA A 263 7.78 12.71 -0.97
CA ALA A 263 8.85 13.71 -0.96
C ALA A 263 9.14 14.11 -2.41
N PRO A 264 9.35 15.41 -2.70
CA PRO A 264 9.42 15.94 -4.07
C PRO A 264 10.62 15.45 -4.91
N THR A 265 11.51 14.62 -4.36
CA THR A 265 12.80 14.25 -4.97
C THR A 265 12.99 12.74 -5.20
N CYS A 266 11.96 11.91 -5.00
CA CYS A 266 12.05 10.45 -5.20
C CYS A 266 10.77 9.92 -5.88
N SER A 267 10.80 9.75 -7.21
CA SER A 267 9.67 9.18 -7.97
C SER A 267 9.38 7.73 -7.54
N VAL A 268 8.10 7.34 -7.52
CA VAL A 268 7.69 5.93 -7.35
C VAL A 268 8.28 5.12 -8.51
N ASN A 269 8.90 3.98 -8.19
CA ASN A 269 9.40 3.07 -9.21
C ASN A 269 8.30 2.06 -9.54
N PRO A 270 7.68 2.11 -10.73
CA PRO A 270 6.56 1.24 -11.08
C PRO A 270 6.95 -0.22 -11.30
N VAL A 271 8.26 -0.54 -11.39
CA VAL A 271 8.78 -1.90 -11.62
C VAL A 271 9.81 -2.23 -10.54
N THR A 272 9.35 -2.47 -9.31
CA THR A 272 10.24 -2.90 -8.22
C THR A 272 10.40 -4.42 -8.23
N TRP A 273 11.62 -4.88 -7.97
CA TRP A 273 11.91 -6.30 -7.68
C TRP A 273 12.12 -6.56 -6.20
N VAL A 274 12.01 -5.51 -5.40
CA VAL A 274 12.12 -5.53 -3.94
C VAL A 274 10.82 -4.98 -3.38
N ASN A 275 10.19 -5.71 -2.46
CA ASN A 275 8.98 -5.29 -1.77
C ASN A 275 9.23 -3.99 -1.02
N GLN A 276 8.27 -3.08 -1.11
CA GLN A 276 8.27 -1.83 -0.37
C GLN A 276 7.30 -1.91 0.81
N PHE A 277 7.51 -1.08 1.84
CA PHE A 277 6.55 -0.89 2.93
C PHE A 277 5.20 -0.35 2.40
N PRO A 278 4.09 -1.10 2.48
CA PRO A 278 2.77 -0.54 2.37
C PRO A 278 2.37 0.01 3.74
N ALA A 279 1.95 1.28 3.82
CA ALA A 279 1.77 2.01 5.06
C ALA A 279 0.81 1.39 6.11
N LEU A 280 0.13 0.28 5.81
CA LEU A 280 -1.01 -0.23 6.56
C LEU A 280 -1.09 -1.77 6.72
N ASP A 281 -0.13 -2.57 6.23
CA ASP A 281 -0.17 -4.04 6.37
C ASP A 281 0.98 -4.59 7.22
N THR A 282 0.75 -4.70 8.54
CA THR A 282 1.71 -5.22 9.51
C THR A 282 1.90 -6.74 9.44
N SER A 283 1.04 -7.48 8.72
CA SER A 283 1.22 -8.92 8.50
C SER A 283 2.38 -9.23 7.54
N LYS A 284 2.79 -8.23 6.75
CA LYS A 284 3.88 -8.33 5.77
C LYS A 284 5.22 -7.83 6.28
N VAL A 285 5.36 -7.48 7.56
CA VAL A 285 6.62 -6.99 8.17
C VAL A 285 7.84 -7.83 7.77
N PRO A 286 7.80 -9.18 7.80
CA PRO A 286 8.96 -10.01 7.44
C PRO A 286 9.36 -9.92 5.97
N THR A 287 8.49 -9.40 5.09
CA THR A 287 8.71 -9.32 3.63
C THR A 287 9.20 -7.96 3.15
N TRP A 288 9.13 -6.92 3.99
CA TRP A 288 9.51 -5.57 3.60
C TRP A 288 10.98 -5.50 3.23
N TYR A 289 11.30 -4.78 2.15
CA TYR A 289 12.65 -4.63 1.63
C TYR A 289 13.34 -5.94 1.24
N HIS A 290 12.58 -7.01 0.97
CA HIS A 290 13.09 -8.27 0.43
C HIS A 290 12.66 -8.47 -1.03
N PRO A 291 13.34 -9.32 -1.82
CA PRO A 291 12.96 -9.57 -3.20
C PRO A 291 11.53 -10.09 -3.30
N ASN A 292 10.73 -9.49 -4.17
CA ASN A 292 9.42 -10.01 -4.53
C ASN A 292 9.57 -11.18 -5.52
N SER A 293 8.46 -11.72 -6.03
CA SER A 293 8.53 -12.86 -6.97
C SER A 293 9.38 -12.59 -8.22
N ASP A 294 9.41 -11.35 -8.73
CA ASP A 294 10.27 -10.97 -9.86
C ASP A 294 11.74 -10.92 -9.46
N GLY A 295 12.05 -10.32 -8.31
CA GLY A 295 13.41 -10.30 -7.79
C GLY A 295 13.97 -11.69 -7.50
N GLN A 296 13.15 -12.61 -6.97
CA GLN A 296 13.56 -13.99 -6.75
C GLN A 296 13.88 -14.71 -8.06
N ARG A 297 13.06 -14.51 -9.11
CA ARG A 297 13.34 -15.01 -10.46
C ARG A 297 14.65 -14.44 -11.01
N GLU A 298 14.92 -13.17 -10.75
CA GLU A 298 16.13 -12.52 -11.25
C GLU A 298 17.41 -13.03 -10.55
N TYR A 299 17.37 -13.26 -9.24
CA TYR A 299 18.46 -13.96 -8.54
C TYR A 299 18.73 -15.34 -9.16
N ALA A 300 17.68 -16.12 -9.43
CA ALA A 300 17.80 -17.43 -10.05
C ALA A 300 18.35 -17.36 -11.49
N ARG A 301 17.98 -16.32 -12.25
CA ARG A 301 18.52 -16.04 -13.59
C ARG A 301 20.03 -15.75 -13.52
N LEU A 302 20.46 -14.83 -12.65
CA LEU A 302 21.87 -14.49 -12.48
C LEU A 302 22.71 -15.71 -12.07
N LEU A 303 22.19 -16.55 -11.17
CA LEU A 303 22.86 -17.81 -10.81
C LEU A 303 22.92 -18.77 -12.01
N THR A 304 21.83 -18.89 -12.77
CA THR A 304 21.79 -19.75 -13.97
C THR A 304 22.80 -19.29 -15.02
N GLU A 305 22.99 -17.99 -15.20
CA GLU A 305 23.96 -17.42 -16.14
C GLU A 305 25.40 -17.58 -15.69
N ALA A 306 25.65 -17.55 -14.38
CA ALA A 306 26.97 -17.86 -13.84
C ALA A 306 27.33 -19.36 -14.01
N PHE A 307 26.32 -20.24 -14.07
CA PHE A 307 26.50 -21.69 -14.11
C PHE A 307 25.57 -22.41 -15.12
N PRO A 308 25.61 -22.06 -16.42
CA PRO A 308 24.65 -22.58 -17.40
C PRO A 308 24.77 -24.09 -17.61
N SER A 309 26.01 -24.60 -17.58
CA SER A 309 26.38 -25.99 -17.85
C SER A 309 27.28 -26.60 -16.78
N TRP A 310 27.38 -25.99 -15.59
CA TRP A 310 28.21 -26.53 -14.50
C TRP A 310 27.71 -27.91 -14.09
N THR A 311 28.60 -28.84 -13.76
CA THR A 311 28.27 -30.14 -13.14
C THR A 311 29.35 -30.48 -12.12
N PRO A 312 29.05 -31.26 -11.07
CA PRO A 312 30.06 -31.69 -10.11
C PRO A 312 31.24 -32.38 -10.80
N ALA A 313 32.47 -32.11 -10.37
CA ALA A 313 33.68 -32.70 -10.95
C ALA A 313 33.66 -34.24 -10.87
N SER A 314 32.97 -34.80 -9.87
CA SER A 314 32.72 -36.23 -9.69
C SER A 314 31.94 -36.89 -10.84
N TRP A 315 31.39 -36.11 -11.78
CA TRP A 315 30.59 -36.63 -12.90
C TRP A 315 31.39 -36.82 -14.20
N ALA A 316 32.67 -36.40 -14.25
CA ALA A 316 33.53 -36.53 -15.43
C ALA A 316 34.16 -37.94 -15.53
N GLY A 317 33.40 -38.91 -16.03
CA GLY A 317 33.89 -40.26 -16.29
C GLY A 317 32.83 -41.18 -16.92
N ALA A 318 33.22 -41.82 -18.03
CA ALA A 318 32.55 -42.87 -18.81
C ALA A 318 31.33 -42.46 -19.68
N GLY A 319 31.57 -42.42 -21.00
CA GLY A 319 30.56 -42.50 -22.05
C GLY A 319 30.68 -43.81 -22.83
N GLY A 320 29.61 -44.20 -23.54
CA GLY A 320 29.64 -45.31 -24.51
C GLY A 320 28.28 -45.96 -24.72
N GLY A 321 27.67 -45.74 -25.89
CA GLY A 321 26.45 -46.42 -26.33
C GLY A 321 26.71 -47.79 -26.98
N GLY A 322 25.65 -48.57 -27.16
CA GLY A 322 25.69 -49.81 -27.95
C GLY A 322 24.43 -50.68 -27.74
N SER A 323 23.77 -51.01 -28.84
CA SER A 323 22.47 -51.70 -28.97
C SER A 323 22.57 -53.21 -29.26
N VAL A 324 21.39 -53.88 -29.34
CA VAL A 324 21.05 -55.22 -29.90
C VAL A 324 20.92 -56.35 -28.84
N GLY A 325 19.93 -57.25 -28.79
CA GLY A 325 18.72 -57.55 -29.60
C GLY A 325 17.85 -58.63 -28.91
N THR A 326 16.64 -58.83 -29.44
CA THR A 326 15.43 -59.53 -28.89
C THR A 326 15.37 -61.06 -28.99
N PRO A 327 14.44 -61.71 -28.26
CA PRO A 327 13.50 -62.66 -28.86
C PRO A 327 12.01 -62.37 -28.54
N THR A 328 11.15 -62.54 -29.57
CA THR A 328 9.66 -62.68 -29.65
C THR A 328 8.76 -62.07 -28.56
N PRO A 329 7.85 -61.10 -28.87
CA PRO A 329 7.13 -60.35 -27.85
C PRO A 329 5.78 -60.96 -27.44
N ALA A 330 5.57 -61.06 -26.13
CA ALA A 330 4.25 -61.00 -25.51
C ALA A 330 3.59 -59.64 -25.79
N ASN A 331 2.25 -59.57 -25.76
CA ASN A 331 1.48 -58.31 -25.90
C ASN A 331 2.10 -57.20 -25.03
N LYS A 332 2.39 -56.05 -25.62
CA LYS A 332 3.06 -54.97 -24.88
C LYS A 332 1.98 -54.07 -24.30
N VAL A 333 2.10 -53.80 -23.00
CA VAL A 333 1.17 -52.91 -22.29
C VAL A 333 1.21 -51.52 -22.96
N PRO A 334 0.05 -50.89 -23.25
CA PRO A 334 0.02 -49.56 -23.87
C PRO A 334 0.62 -48.50 -22.94
N SER A 335 1.04 -47.36 -23.49
CA SER A 335 1.49 -46.19 -22.72
C SER A 335 0.35 -45.19 -22.58
N ALA A 336 -0.05 -44.90 -21.33
CA ALA A 336 -1.05 -43.90 -21.00
C ALA A 336 -0.40 -42.53 -20.78
N ALA A 337 -0.79 -41.53 -21.56
CA ALA A 337 -0.34 -40.16 -21.42
C ALA A 337 -1.45 -39.17 -21.79
N PHE A 338 -1.57 -38.08 -21.03
CA PHE A 338 -2.55 -37.04 -21.33
C PHE A 338 -2.11 -35.63 -21.00
N SER A 339 -2.75 -34.69 -21.68
CA SER A 339 -2.72 -33.26 -21.40
C SER A 339 -4.09 -32.76 -20.92
N SER A 340 -4.10 -31.59 -20.30
CA SER A 340 -5.29 -31.00 -19.70
C SER A 340 -5.25 -29.49 -19.84
N VAL A 341 -6.36 -28.86 -20.19
CA VAL A 341 -6.49 -27.41 -20.36
C VAL A 341 -7.73 -26.92 -19.63
N ARG A 342 -7.60 -25.95 -18.72
CA ARG A 342 -8.75 -25.34 -18.04
C ARG A 342 -9.57 -24.50 -19.04
N VAL A 343 -10.89 -24.45 -18.86
CA VAL A 343 -11.81 -23.62 -19.66
C VAL A 343 -12.06 -22.31 -18.92
N ASP A 344 -11.85 -21.18 -19.59
CA ASP A 344 -12.10 -19.85 -19.01
C ASP A 344 -13.60 -19.52 -18.94
N GLY A 345 -13.99 -18.83 -17.87
CA GLY A 345 -15.35 -18.36 -17.61
C GLY A 345 -16.35 -19.45 -17.20
N VAL A 346 -15.90 -20.69 -16.95
CA VAL A 346 -16.76 -21.78 -16.50
C VAL A 346 -16.15 -22.47 -15.26
N PRO A 347 -16.82 -22.42 -14.09
CA PRO A 347 -16.25 -22.88 -12.83
C PRO A 347 -15.77 -24.34 -12.89
N GLY A 348 -14.50 -24.54 -12.54
CA GLY A 348 -13.87 -25.87 -12.38
C GLY A 348 -13.76 -26.72 -13.64
N LYS A 349 -14.08 -26.20 -14.83
CA LYS A 349 -14.14 -26.99 -16.07
C LYS A 349 -12.77 -27.17 -16.73
N VAL A 350 -12.47 -28.41 -17.13
CA VAL A 350 -11.21 -28.80 -17.78
C VAL A 350 -11.48 -29.68 -18.99
N ASN A 351 -10.76 -29.44 -20.08
CA ASN A 351 -10.65 -30.31 -21.25
C ASN A 351 -9.46 -31.26 -21.07
N LEU A 352 -9.68 -32.54 -21.33
CA LEU A 352 -8.73 -33.65 -21.17
C LEU A 352 -8.46 -34.26 -22.54
N ASP A 353 -7.18 -34.53 -22.85
CA ASP A 353 -6.76 -35.07 -24.14
C ASP A 353 -5.70 -36.17 -23.97
N ALA A 354 -6.08 -37.41 -24.31
CA ALA A 354 -5.26 -38.61 -24.24
C ALA A 354 -4.47 -38.90 -25.53
N SER A 355 -4.39 -37.95 -26.47
CA SER A 355 -3.77 -38.17 -27.80
C SER A 355 -2.31 -38.55 -27.78
N ALA A 356 -1.60 -38.30 -26.67
CA ALA A 356 -0.23 -38.74 -26.46
C ALA A 356 -0.10 -40.22 -26.05
N SER A 357 -1.21 -40.92 -25.80
CA SER A 357 -1.20 -42.35 -25.49
C SER A 357 -0.96 -43.18 -26.74
N SER A 358 -0.18 -44.24 -26.62
CA SER A 358 0.21 -45.10 -27.75
C SER A 358 0.33 -46.57 -27.33
N ASP A 359 0.06 -47.47 -28.25
CA ASP A 359 0.32 -48.90 -28.08
C ASP A 359 1.49 -49.33 -28.99
N PRO A 360 2.59 -49.88 -28.44
CA PRO A 360 3.76 -50.31 -29.22
C PRO A 360 3.52 -51.45 -30.22
N ASP A 361 2.49 -52.29 -30.04
CA ASP A 361 2.24 -53.45 -30.91
C ASP A 361 0.77 -53.60 -31.36
N GLY A 362 0.01 -52.50 -31.31
CA GLY A 362 -1.41 -52.50 -31.62
C GLY A 362 -2.02 -51.10 -31.61
N SER A 363 -3.28 -51.02 -31.18
CA SER A 363 -4.05 -49.77 -31.12
C SER A 363 -4.83 -49.68 -29.82
N ILE A 364 -5.05 -48.46 -29.32
CA ILE A 364 -5.85 -48.27 -28.11
C ILE A 364 -7.34 -48.39 -28.46
N ALA A 365 -8.00 -49.41 -27.92
CA ALA A 365 -9.42 -49.67 -28.12
C ALA A 365 -10.32 -48.82 -27.21
N ARG A 366 -9.84 -48.43 -26.02
CA ARG A 366 -10.68 -47.74 -25.02
C ARG A 366 -9.92 -46.72 -24.18
N TYR A 367 -10.57 -45.60 -23.90
CA TYR A 367 -10.11 -44.51 -23.03
C TYR A 367 -11.15 -44.23 -21.95
N GLU A 368 -10.74 -44.28 -20.70
CA GLU A 368 -11.57 -43.95 -19.54
C GLU A 368 -10.89 -42.91 -18.65
N TRP A 369 -11.64 -41.87 -18.30
CA TRP A 369 -11.22 -40.83 -17.36
C TRP A 369 -11.88 -41.12 -16.02
N LEU A 370 -11.08 -41.28 -14.97
CA LEU A 370 -11.56 -41.55 -13.63
C LEU A 370 -11.20 -40.42 -12.68
N TYR A 371 -12.11 -40.11 -11.76
CA TYR A 371 -11.91 -39.19 -10.65
C TYR A 371 -12.55 -39.77 -9.40
N LYS A 372 -11.81 -39.79 -8.28
CA LYS A 372 -12.20 -40.48 -7.03
C LYS A 372 -12.63 -41.94 -7.23
N GLY A 373 -12.01 -42.63 -8.20
CA GLY A 373 -12.25 -44.04 -8.52
C GLY A 373 -13.46 -44.33 -9.43
N ALA A 374 -14.28 -43.33 -9.76
CA ALA A 374 -15.41 -43.48 -10.67
C ALA A 374 -15.03 -43.01 -12.09
N VAL A 375 -15.50 -43.73 -13.12
CA VAL A 375 -15.38 -43.27 -14.52
C VAL A 375 -16.30 -42.07 -14.71
N VAL A 376 -15.73 -40.90 -14.97
CA VAL A 376 -16.45 -39.63 -15.14
C VAL A 376 -16.62 -39.23 -16.60
N ALA A 377 -15.81 -39.77 -17.50
CA ALA A 377 -15.94 -39.59 -18.93
C ALA A 377 -15.21 -40.72 -19.71
N THR A 378 -15.55 -40.89 -20.98
CA THR A 378 -14.90 -41.85 -21.89
C THR A 378 -14.56 -41.19 -23.22
N GLY A 379 -13.59 -41.76 -23.94
CA GLY A 379 -13.15 -41.27 -25.25
C GLY A 379 -11.80 -40.56 -25.20
N LYS A 380 -11.17 -40.44 -26.38
CA LYS A 380 -9.80 -39.91 -26.52
C LYS A 380 -9.66 -38.48 -26.01
N THR A 381 -10.72 -37.68 -26.14
CA THR A 381 -10.85 -36.35 -25.54
C THR A 381 -12.13 -36.27 -24.71
N ALA A 382 -12.14 -35.49 -23.63
CA ALA A 382 -13.31 -35.28 -22.77
C ALA A 382 -13.29 -33.90 -22.09
N SER A 383 -14.42 -33.45 -21.55
CA SER A 383 -14.48 -32.28 -20.67
C SER A 383 -15.17 -32.65 -19.37
N TYR A 384 -14.66 -32.17 -18.24
CA TYR A 384 -15.25 -32.43 -16.92
C TYR A 384 -15.14 -31.19 -16.02
N ALA A 385 -16.17 -30.93 -15.20
CA ALA A 385 -16.18 -29.83 -14.24
C ALA A 385 -15.98 -30.36 -12.83
N PHE A 386 -14.85 -29.99 -12.22
CA PHE A 386 -14.53 -30.30 -10.84
C PHE A 386 -15.24 -29.31 -9.91
N GLY A 387 -15.55 -29.72 -8.68
CA GLY A 387 -16.09 -28.80 -7.68
C GLY A 387 -15.06 -27.71 -7.35
N THR A 388 -15.51 -26.46 -7.19
CA THR A 388 -14.64 -25.29 -6.99
C THR A 388 -13.78 -25.36 -5.71
N ALA A 389 -14.15 -26.21 -4.75
CA ALA A 389 -13.35 -26.49 -3.56
C ALA A 389 -12.14 -27.42 -3.82
N ASP A 390 -12.16 -28.22 -4.89
CA ASP A 390 -11.08 -29.15 -5.22
C ASP A 390 -10.04 -28.48 -6.12
N ARG A 391 -9.02 -27.89 -5.48
CA ARG A 391 -7.95 -27.14 -6.15
C ARG A 391 -6.86 -28.03 -6.73
N ALA A 392 -6.87 -29.33 -6.42
CA ALA A 392 -5.85 -30.27 -6.87
C ALA A 392 -6.41 -31.67 -7.19
N PRO A 393 -7.38 -31.80 -8.12
CA PRO A 393 -7.99 -33.09 -8.37
C PRO A 393 -6.99 -34.04 -9.05
N SER A 394 -6.85 -35.25 -8.52
CA SER A 394 -6.13 -36.34 -9.17
C SER A 394 -7.03 -37.02 -10.20
N VAL A 395 -6.66 -36.89 -11.47
CA VAL A 395 -7.36 -37.53 -12.61
C VAL A 395 -6.55 -38.73 -13.06
N THR A 396 -7.21 -39.87 -13.16
CA THR A 396 -6.63 -41.11 -13.68
C THR A 396 -7.12 -41.33 -15.10
N LEU A 397 -6.21 -41.45 -16.06
CA LEU A 397 -6.52 -41.98 -17.38
C LEU A 397 -6.21 -43.47 -17.38
N ARG A 398 -7.20 -44.29 -17.75
CA ARG A 398 -7.02 -45.71 -18.07
C ARG A 398 -7.18 -45.91 -19.57
N VAL A 399 -6.17 -46.47 -20.22
CA VAL A 399 -6.22 -46.89 -21.63
C VAL A 399 -6.14 -48.41 -21.72
N THR A 400 -6.89 -49.01 -22.65
CA THR A 400 -6.88 -50.46 -22.90
C THR A 400 -6.63 -50.68 -24.39
N ASP A 401 -5.67 -51.54 -24.70
CA ASP A 401 -5.33 -51.90 -26.07
C ASP A 401 -6.35 -52.88 -26.71
N ASP A 402 -6.15 -53.20 -27.99
CA ASP A 402 -6.97 -54.12 -28.76
C ASP A 402 -6.82 -55.60 -28.35
N LYS A 403 -5.85 -55.93 -27.49
CA LYS A 403 -5.57 -57.27 -26.98
C LYS A 403 -5.87 -57.44 -25.48
N GLY A 404 -6.48 -56.42 -24.87
CA GLY A 404 -6.99 -56.42 -23.50
C GLY A 404 -6.01 -56.00 -22.41
N ALA A 405 -4.76 -55.63 -22.72
CA ALA A 405 -3.87 -55.07 -21.69
C ALA A 405 -4.20 -53.59 -21.43
N ALA A 406 -4.10 -53.20 -20.17
CA ALA A 406 -4.48 -51.87 -19.72
C ALA A 406 -3.33 -51.17 -19.00
N ALA A 407 -3.22 -49.87 -19.22
CA ALA A 407 -2.31 -48.99 -18.52
C ALA A 407 -3.05 -47.82 -17.90
N THR A 408 -2.57 -47.39 -16.73
CA THR A 408 -3.10 -46.22 -16.04
C THR A 408 -2.01 -45.20 -15.84
N THR A 409 -2.34 -43.93 -16.03
CA THR A 409 -1.52 -42.81 -15.58
C THR A 409 -2.37 -41.89 -14.71
N VAL A 410 -1.75 -41.31 -13.69
CA VAL A 410 -2.41 -40.38 -12.77
C VAL A 410 -1.71 -39.04 -12.89
N LYS A 411 -2.50 -37.98 -13.09
CA LYS A 411 -2.01 -36.61 -13.04
C LYS A 411 -2.85 -35.80 -12.08
N THR A 412 -2.19 -35.16 -11.13
CA THR A 412 -2.83 -34.14 -10.29
C THR A 412 -2.89 -32.85 -11.09
N LEU A 413 -4.11 -32.36 -11.34
CA LEU A 413 -4.31 -31.08 -11.99
C LEU A 413 -4.12 -29.96 -10.97
N SER A 414 -3.46 -28.87 -11.36
CA SER A 414 -3.39 -27.67 -10.51
C SER A 414 -4.53 -26.74 -10.91
N LEU A 415 -5.58 -26.68 -10.09
CA LEU A 415 -6.74 -25.83 -10.29
C LEU A 415 -6.87 -24.71 -9.22
N PRO A 416 -5.86 -23.85 -9.00
CA PRO A 416 -6.00 -22.74 -8.05
C PRO A 416 -7.06 -21.75 -8.51
N ASN A 417 -7.75 -21.12 -7.56
CA ASN A 417 -8.65 -20.00 -7.85
C ASN A 417 -7.85 -18.85 -8.52
N ARG A 418 -8.38 -18.29 -9.61
CA ARG A 418 -7.78 -17.15 -10.32
C ARG A 418 -8.57 -15.90 -9.98
N ALA A 419 -7.88 -14.92 -9.41
CA ALA A 419 -8.50 -13.67 -9.01
C ALA A 419 -9.22 -12.95 -10.19
N PRO A 420 -10.28 -12.18 -9.89
CA PRO A 420 -11.02 -11.43 -10.90
C PRO A 420 -10.12 -10.38 -11.57
N VAL A 421 -10.39 -10.10 -12.84
CA VAL A 421 -9.69 -9.07 -13.62
C VAL A 421 -10.54 -7.82 -13.68
N ILE A 422 -9.99 -6.72 -13.17
CA ILE A 422 -10.64 -5.41 -13.20
C ILE A 422 -10.36 -4.76 -14.56
N GLY A 423 -11.43 -4.33 -15.23
CA GLY A 423 -11.37 -3.52 -16.45
C GLY A 423 -11.06 -2.06 -16.14
N ARG A 424 -11.60 -1.14 -16.94
CA ARG A 424 -11.27 0.30 -16.80
C ARG A 424 -12.13 0.93 -15.70
N PRO A 425 -11.55 1.35 -14.57
CA PRO A 425 -12.32 2.04 -13.54
C PRO A 425 -12.66 3.46 -14.00
N ASN A 426 -13.84 3.92 -13.63
CA ASN A 426 -14.40 5.23 -13.93
C ASN A 426 -14.87 5.91 -12.63
N PRO A 427 -14.52 7.18 -12.36
CA PRO A 427 -13.80 8.13 -13.23
C PRO A 427 -12.32 7.81 -13.49
N ALA A 428 -11.81 8.16 -14.69
CA ALA A 428 -10.41 7.99 -15.04
C ALA A 428 -9.52 9.06 -14.36
N ASP A 429 -8.20 8.83 -14.30
CA ASP A 429 -7.25 9.77 -13.72
C ASP A 429 -7.34 11.16 -14.38
N GLY A 430 -7.35 12.19 -13.55
CA GLY A 430 -7.45 13.59 -13.99
C GLY A 430 -8.87 14.04 -14.38
N THR A 431 -9.89 13.18 -14.22
CA THR A 431 -11.28 13.59 -14.44
C THR A 431 -11.68 14.66 -13.44
N ILE A 432 -12.20 15.79 -13.95
CA ILE A 432 -12.88 16.80 -13.14
C ILE A 432 -14.37 16.45 -13.09
N VAL A 433 -14.88 16.09 -11.92
CA VAL A 433 -16.30 15.76 -11.73
C VAL A 433 -17.07 17.00 -11.29
N GLY A 434 -18.14 17.33 -12.00
CA GLY A 434 -19.04 18.44 -11.64
C GLY A 434 -19.97 18.13 -10.47
N THR A 435 -19.64 17.15 -9.62
CA THR A 435 -20.46 16.76 -8.48
C THR A 435 -19.62 16.23 -7.31
N ASN A 436 -20.04 16.52 -6.07
CA ASN A 436 -19.52 15.89 -4.85
C ASN A 436 -20.12 14.49 -4.59
N ARG A 437 -20.97 13.98 -5.50
CA ARG A 437 -21.56 12.63 -5.47
C ARG A 437 -21.16 11.77 -6.69
N PRO A 438 -19.87 11.67 -7.07
CA PRO A 438 -19.49 10.88 -8.22
C PRO A 438 -19.85 9.40 -8.03
N VAL A 439 -20.21 8.73 -9.12
CA VAL A 439 -20.37 7.27 -9.15
C VAL A 439 -19.03 6.65 -9.53
N LEU A 440 -18.47 5.87 -8.61
CA LEU A 440 -17.28 5.06 -8.83
C LEU A 440 -17.72 3.70 -9.37
N SER A 441 -17.15 3.26 -10.48
CA SER A 441 -17.57 2.03 -11.14
C SER A 441 -16.42 1.39 -11.91
N THR A 442 -16.54 0.09 -12.18
CA THR A 442 -15.62 -0.62 -13.06
C THR A 442 -16.31 -1.83 -13.68
N THR A 443 -15.81 -2.27 -14.83
CA THR A 443 -16.17 -3.58 -15.41
C THR A 443 -15.27 -4.66 -14.83
N VAL A 444 -15.77 -5.89 -14.67
CA VAL A 444 -14.99 -7.02 -14.14
C VAL A 444 -15.26 -8.27 -14.98
N THR A 445 -14.22 -9.08 -15.17
CA THR A 445 -14.33 -10.45 -15.66
C THR A 445 -13.62 -11.39 -14.72
N ASP A 446 -14.26 -12.48 -14.33
CA ASP A 446 -13.64 -13.52 -13.52
C ASP A 446 -13.19 -14.70 -14.42
N PRO A 447 -11.89 -15.08 -14.42
CA PRO A 447 -11.40 -16.17 -15.27
C PRO A 447 -12.04 -17.53 -14.97
N ASP A 448 -12.53 -17.75 -13.76
CA ASP A 448 -13.17 -19.00 -13.34
C ASP A 448 -14.71 -18.91 -13.39
N GLY A 449 -15.26 -17.72 -13.66
CA GLY A 449 -16.70 -17.49 -13.78
C GLY A 449 -17.41 -17.37 -12.43
N ASP A 450 -16.66 -17.12 -11.36
CA ASP A 450 -17.21 -16.94 -10.02
C ASP A 450 -17.96 -15.60 -9.87
N ALA A 451 -18.94 -15.57 -8.96
CA ALA A 451 -19.63 -14.34 -8.61
C ALA A 451 -18.68 -13.39 -7.86
N VAL A 452 -18.76 -12.09 -8.15
CA VAL A 452 -17.85 -11.06 -7.60
C VAL A 452 -18.60 -10.02 -6.77
N GLY A 453 -17.95 -9.58 -5.69
CA GLY A 453 -18.35 -8.45 -4.86
C GLY A 453 -17.36 -7.30 -4.99
N PHE A 454 -17.85 -6.06 -4.80
CA PHE A 454 -17.06 -4.84 -4.97
C PHE A 454 -16.96 -4.10 -3.63
N THR A 455 -15.82 -3.48 -3.36
CA THR A 455 -15.65 -2.54 -2.27
C THR A 455 -14.88 -1.34 -2.81
N TYR A 456 -15.49 -0.17 -2.76
CA TYR A 456 -14.85 1.08 -3.17
C TYR A 456 -14.34 1.80 -1.94
N ARG A 457 -13.20 2.48 -2.07
CA ARG A 457 -12.66 3.37 -1.04
C ARG A 457 -12.27 4.67 -1.70
N ILE A 458 -12.57 5.80 -1.06
CA ILE A 458 -12.09 7.12 -1.49
C ILE A 458 -11.32 7.75 -0.33
N THR A 459 -10.17 8.33 -0.67
CA THR A 459 -9.19 8.89 0.27
C THR A 459 -8.74 10.28 -0.18
N GLY A 460 -8.54 11.17 0.77
CA GLY A 460 -8.06 12.53 0.55
C GLY A 460 -7.75 13.23 1.88
N TYR A 461 -7.54 14.54 1.85
CA TYR A 461 -7.32 15.32 3.06
C TYR A 461 -8.53 15.21 4.01
N MET A 462 -8.34 14.61 5.19
CA MET A 462 -9.40 14.34 6.18
C MET A 462 -10.54 13.41 5.68
N VAL A 463 -10.33 12.66 4.60
CA VAL A 463 -11.33 11.74 4.02
C VAL A 463 -10.74 10.34 3.91
N ASP A 464 -11.42 9.37 4.52
CA ASP A 464 -11.13 7.96 4.37
C ASP A 464 -12.43 7.17 4.50
N LYS A 465 -13.08 6.88 3.36
CA LYS A 465 -14.43 6.29 3.34
C LYS A 465 -14.50 5.08 2.44
N SER A 466 -15.09 4.01 2.96
CA SER A 466 -15.35 2.76 2.23
C SER A 466 -16.84 2.57 1.99
N SER A 467 -17.21 2.02 0.84
CA SER A 467 -18.59 1.65 0.53
C SER A 467 -19.09 0.45 1.34
N GLY A 468 -18.18 -0.36 1.88
CA GLY A 468 -18.47 -1.75 2.22
C GLY A 468 -18.77 -2.61 0.96
N PRO A 469 -19.17 -3.87 1.12
CA PRO A 469 -19.51 -4.75 0.00
C PRO A 469 -20.74 -4.26 -0.76
N VAL A 470 -20.63 -4.09 -2.08
CA VAL A 470 -21.70 -3.71 -2.99
C VAL A 470 -21.67 -4.55 -4.29
N SER A 471 -22.77 -4.58 -5.03
CA SER A 471 -22.89 -5.24 -6.33
C SER A 471 -22.79 -4.22 -7.48
N GLY A 472 -21.58 -3.93 -7.94
CA GLY A 472 -21.35 -3.02 -9.07
C GLY A 472 -20.82 -1.66 -8.62
N GLY A 473 -21.37 -0.56 -9.13
CA GLY A 473 -20.88 0.80 -8.83
C GLY A 473 -21.32 1.35 -7.47
N TRP A 474 -20.58 2.33 -6.96
CA TRP A 474 -20.87 3.02 -5.70
C TRP A 474 -20.99 4.54 -5.90
N THR A 475 -22.07 5.13 -5.40
CA THR A 475 -22.23 6.59 -5.37
C THR A 475 -21.61 7.14 -4.10
N VAL A 476 -20.61 8.01 -4.24
CA VAL A 476 -19.98 8.67 -3.09
C VAL A 476 -21.02 9.55 -2.37
N PRO A 477 -21.13 9.49 -1.04
CA PRO A 477 -22.05 10.36 -0.30
C PRO A 477 -21.66 11.84 -0.43
N ALA A 478 -22.65 12.74 -0.58
CA ALA A 478 -22.44 14.17 -0.87
C ALA A 478 -21.49 14.88 0.09
N SER A 479 -21.57 14.55 1.37
CA SER A 479 -20.74 15.13 2.43
C SER A 479 -19.31 14.60 2.49
N THR A 480 -18.85 13.82 1.50
CA THR A 480 -17.54 13.18 1.53
C THR A 480 -16.47 13.99 0.81
N LEU A 481 -16.84 14.72 -0.26
CA LEU A 481 -15.88 15.36 -1.15
C LEU A 481 -16.04 16.88 -1.18
N ASP A 482 -14.90 17.57 -1.09
CA ASP A 482 -14.74 19.02 -1.15
C ASP A 482 -14.50 19.47 -2.61
N PRO A 483 -15.17 20.54 -3.08
CA PRO A 483 -14.85 21.19 -4.35
C PRO A 483 -13.38 21.60 -4.44
N GLY A 484 -12.84 21.58 -5.67
CA GLY A 484 -11.45 21.92 -5.94
C GLY A 484 -10.42 20.92 -5.42
N THR A 485 -10.87 19.88 -4.70
CA THR A 485 -9.98 18.91 -4.08
C THR A 485 -9.81 17.66 -4.95
N LYS A 486 -8.56 17.20 -5.05
CA LYS A 486 -8.23 15.92 -5.68
C LYS A 486 -8.35 14.78 -4.66
N TYR A 487 -9.03 13.72 -5.06
CA TYR A 487 -9.22 12.50 -4.29
C TYR A 487 -8.67 11.30 -5.05
N ASP A 488 -8.04 10.41 -4.30
CA ASP A 488 -7.68 9.08 -4.80
C ASP A 488 -8.78 8.10 -4.39
N TRP A 489 -9.13 7.18 -5.26
CA TRP A 489 -10.12 6.15 -4.97
C TRP A 489 -9.68 4.81 -5.51
N THR A 490 -10.09 3.75 -4.84
CA THR A 490 -9.80 2.37 -5.20
C THR A 490 -11.07 1.56 -5.27
N VAL A 491 -11.05 0.53 -6.11
CA VAL A 491 -12.03 -0.54 -6.14
C VAL A 491 -11.30 -1.85 -5.89
N THR A 492 -11.74 -2.59 -4.88
CA THR A 492 -11.34 -3.96 -4.62
C THR A 492 -12.49 -4.88 -5.02
N VAL A 493 -12.17 -5.88 -5.81
CA VAL A 493 -13.13 -6.88 -6.29
C VAL A 493 -12.70 -8.23 -5.75
N THR A 494 -13.61 -8.91 -5.06
CA THR A 494 -13.36 -10.22 -4.45
C THR A 494 -14.35 -11.23 -5.02
N ASP A 495 -13.86 -12.38 -5.44
CA ASP A 495 -14.69 -13.49 -5.90
C ASP A 495 -15.21 -14.35 -4.72
N GLY A 496 -16.16 -15.25 -5.00
CA GLY A 496 -16.74 -16.16 -4.02
C GLY A 496 -15.79 -17.22 -3.45
N GLN A 497 -14.57 -17.33 -3.98
CA GLN A 497 -13.53 -18.31 -3.58
C GLN A 497 -12.32 -17.64 -2.89
N GLY A 498 -12.42 -16.32 -2.61
CA GLY A 498 -11.44 -15.52 -1.88
C GLY A 498 -10.32 -14.93 -2.73
N GLY A 499 -10.35 -15.05 -4.06
CA GLY A 499 -9.45 -14.31 -4.94
C GLY A 499 -9.87 -12.85 -5.00
N SER A 500 -8.89 -11.95 -5.08
CA SER A 500 -9.16 -10.51 -5.07
C SER A 500 -8.22 -9.75 -5.99
N ALA A 501 -8.74 -8.71 -6.63
CA ALA A 501 -7.96 -7.71 -7.34
C ALA A 501 -8.33 -6.31 -6.87
N SER A 502 -7.41 -5.36 -7.00
CA SER A 502 -7.66 -3.95 -6.69
C SER A 502 -7.13 -3.05 -7.80
N ALA A 503 -7.84 -1.96 -8.06
CA ALA A 503 -7.41 -0.91 -8.98
C ALA A 503 -7.67 0.47 -8.36
N GLY A 504 -6.77 1.42 -8.61
CA GLY A 504 -6.86 2.79 -8.12
C GLY A 504 -6.90 3.82 -9.25
N ARG A 505 -7.58 4.94 -9.00
CA ARG A 505 -7.68 6.12 -9.87
C ARG A 505 -7.79 7.37 -9.00
N SER A 506 -7.79 8.53 -9.64
CA SER A 506 -7.98 9.83 -9.02
C SER A 506 -9.02 10.67 -9.75
N LEU A 507 -9.74 11.49 -9.01
CA LEU A 507 -10.68 12.48 -9.54
C LEU A 507 -10.47 13.82 -8.82
N THR A 508 -10.81 14.91 -9.47
CA THR A 508 -10.90 16.23 -8.84
C THR A 508 -12.35 16.67 -8.86
N VAL A 509 -12.90 17.07 -7.72
CA VAL A 509 -14.23 17.71 -7.73
C VAL A 509 -14.06 19.11 -8.30
N ALA A 510 -14.86 19.49 -9.28
CA ALA A 510 -14.86 20.84 -9.82
C ALA A 510 -14.99 21.85 -8.67
N MET A 511 -14.26 22.98 -8.74
CA MET A 511 -14.59 24.12 -7.90
C MET A 511 -15.96 24.64 -8.34
N LEU A 512 -17.00 24.12 -7.72
CA LEU A 512 -18.32 24.73 -7.77
C LEU A 512 -18.38 25.79 -6.68
N PRO A 513 -19.08 26.91 -6.92
CA PRO A 513 -19.22 27.92 -5.91
C PRO A 513 -19.85 27.33 -4.65
N THR A 514 -19.42 27.80 -3.49
CA THR A 514 -20.06 27.53 -2.20
C THR A 514 -20.82 28.76 -1.77
N ALA A 515 -21.91 28.62 -1.02
CA ALA A 515 -22.47 29.77 -0.32
C ALA A 515 -21.45 30.24 0.73
N ALA A 516 -20.87 31.42 0.52
CA ALA A 516 -19.92 32.00 1.43
C ALA A 516 -20.66 32.59 2.64
N ASP A 517 -21.70 33.38 2.40
CA ASP A 517 -22.33 34.19 3.43
C ASP A 517 -23.81 34.53 3.11
N VAL A 518 -24.58 34.94 4.12
CA VAL A 518 -25.97 35.41 4.03
C VAL A 518 -26.13 36.73 4.77
N ILE A 519 -26.84 37.70 4.17
CA ILE A 519 -27.15 38.97 4.84
C ILE A 519 -28.63 39.30 4.70
N ALA A 520 -29.26 39.68 5.82
CA ALA A 520 -30.65 40.08 5.87
C ALA A 520 -30.91 41.45 5.24
N THR A 521 -32.05 41.60 4.58
CA THR A 521 -32.59 42.90 4.16
C THR A 521 -32.96 43.77 5.37
N PRO A 522 -32.99 45.11 5.25
CA PRO A 522 -33.42 45.97 6.35
C PRO A 522 -34.85 45.71 6.85
N SER A 523 -35.72 45.14 6.02
CA SER A 523 -37.09 44.82 6.38
C SER A 523 -37.21 43.50 7.17
N GLY A 524 -36.19 42.62 7.07
CA GLY A 524 -36.24 41.26 7.59
C GLY A 524 -37.11 40.31 6.78
N LYS A 525 -37.63 40.73 5.62
CA LYS A 525 -38.52 39.95 4.76
C LYS A 525 -37.80 39.32 3.56
N GLY A 526 -36.48 39.35 3.58
CA GLY A 526 -35.60 38.94 2.50
C GLY A 526 -34.16 38.83 2.95
N TYR A 527 -33.35 38.12 2.17
CA TYR A 527 -31.90 38.03 2.36
C TYR A 527 -31.19 37.85 1.01
N TRP A 528 -29.92 38.25 1.01
CA TRP A 528 -28.97 37.91 -0.04
C TRP A 528 -28.10 36.74 0.41
N GLN A 529 -27.82 35.80 -0.49
CA GLN A 529 -26.71 34.87 -0.36
C GLN A 529 -25.63 35.25 -1.36
N VAL A 530 -24.37 35.25 -0.93
CA VAL A 530 -23.21 35.39 -1.80
C VAL A 530 -22.46 34.06 -1.92
N ALA A 531 -22.02 33.77 -3.14
CA ALA A 531 -21.22 32.60 -3.47
C ALA A 531 -19.72 32.91 -3.41
N SER A 532 -18.87 31.88 -3.30
CA SER A 532 -17.41 32.03 -3.31
C SER A 532 -16.84 32.56 -4.64
N ASP A 533 -17.60 32.50 -5.73
CA ASP A 533 -17.29 33.16 -7.00
C ASP A 533 -17.82 34.61 -7.10
N GLY A 534 -18.48 35.09 -6.04
CA GLY A 534 -19.11 36.41 -5.94
C GLY A 534 -20.46 36.52 -6.65
N GLY A 535 -21.06 35.41 -7.08
CA GLY A 535 -22.47 35.37 -7.47
C GLY A 535 -23.37 35.77 -6.30
N VAL A 536 -24.39 36.60 -6.55
CA VAL A 536 -25.33 37.07 -5.52
C VAL A 536 -26.74 36.62 -5.88
N PHE A 537 -27.43 36.01 -4.91
CA PHE A 537 -28.76 35.44 -5.05
C PHE A 537 -29.72 36.12 -4.07
N THR A 538 -30.89 36.49 -4.57
CA THR A 538 -31.88 37.29 -3.83
C THR A 538 -33.10 36.48 -3.46
N TYR A 539 -33.55 36.59 -2.21
CA TYR A 539 -34.75 35.91 -1.72
C TYR A 539 -35.67 36.90 -0.99
N GLY A 540 -36.98 36.67 -1.11
CA GLY A 540 -37.99 37.56 -0.52
C GLY A 540 -38.02 38.94 -1.19
N ASP A 541 -37.89 40.01 -0.39
CA ASP A 541 -37.86 41.39 -0.89
C ASP A 541 -36.45 41.92 -1.22
N ALA A 542 -35.42 41.07 -1.12
CA ALA A 542 -34.05 41.41 -1.51
C ALA A 542 -33.99 41.80 -2.99
N GLN A 543 -33.41 42.97 -3.28
CA GLN A 543 -33.22 43.47 -4.65
C GLN A 543 -31.82 43.13 -5.16
N PHE A 544 -31.71 42.78 -6.44
CA PHE A 544 -30.41 42.48 -7.05
C PHE A 544 -29.72 43.77 -7.52
N TYR A 545 -28.50 44.02 -7.04
CA TYR A 545 -27.73 45.24 -7.37
C TYR A 545 -26.48 44.98 -8.22
N GLY A 546 -26.19 43.71 -8.53
CA GLY A 546 -25.03 43.28 -9.31
C GLY A 546 -24.24 42.15 -8.62
N SER A 547 -23.27 41.56 -9.31
CA SER A 547 -22.42 40.48 -8.78
C SER A 547 -21.07 40.46 -9.48
N VAL A 548 -20.08 39.80 -8.87
CA VAL A 548 -18.72 39.69 -9.44
C VAL A 548 -18.71 38.98 -10.80
N PRO A 549 -19.48 37.90 -11.04
CA PRO A 549 -19.57 37.29 -12.37
C PRO A 549 -20.10 38.24 -13.46
N GLY A 550 -20.75 39.35 -13.09
CA GLY A 550 -21.21 40.39 -14.01
C GLY A 550 -20.13 41.39 -14.45
N ILE A 551 -18.92 41.30 -13.90
CA ILE A 551 -17.74 42.09 -14.31
C ILE A 551 -16.66 41.14 -14.88
N PRO A 552 -15.69 41.61 -15.68
CA PRO A 552 -14.74 40.74 -16.38
C PRO A 552 -13.62 40.24 -15.44
N LEU A 553 -14.00 39.59 -14.34
CA LEU A 553 -13.15 38.97 -13.34
C LEU A 553 -13.70 37.59 -13.01
N HIS A 554 -12.79 36.64 -12.79
CA HIS A 554 -13.13 35.28 -12.35
C HIS A 554 -12.47 35.02 -11.01
N LEU A 555 -13.27 35.01 -9.95
CA LEU A 555 -12.82 34.80 -8.59
C LEU A 555 -13.40 33.50 -8.04
N THR A 556 -12.75 32.95 -7.02
CA THR A 556 -13.22 31.79 -6.24
C THR A 556 -12.94 31.95 -4.75
N ASN A 557 -12.60 33.16 -4.32
CA ASN A 557 -12.08 33.49 -3.00
C ASN A 557 -12.96 34.49 -2.24
N ILE A 558 -14.23 34.66 -2.64
CA ILE A 558 -15.16 35.50 -1.90
C ILE A 558 -15.50 34.83 -0.57
N MET A 559 -15.35 35.59 0.51
CA MET A 559 -15.54 35.12 1.88
C MET A 559 -16.80 35.65 2.54
N GLY A 560 -17.24 36.88 2.18
CA GLY A 560 -18.40 37.49 2.81
C GLY A 560 -19.00 38.64 2.02
N MET A 561 -20.10 39.17 2.54
CA MET A 561 -20.75 40.37 2.02
C MET A 561 -21.27 41.26 3.15
N ALA A 562 -21.44 42.55 2.88
CA ALA A 562 -22.08 43.46 3.81
C ALA A 562 -23.03 44.41 3.09
N ARG A 563 -24.22 44.63 3.66
CA ARG A 563 -25.19 45.57 3.08
C ARG A 563 -24.87 47.02 3.44
N THR A 564 -25.28 47.96 2.58
CA THR A 564 -25.30 49.37 2.93
C THR A 564 -26.37 49.67 4.00
N PRO A 565 -26.21 50.72 4.83
CA PRO A 565 -27.24 51.11 5.79
C PRO A 565 -28.60 51.42 5.15
N SER A 566 -28.61 51.95 3.92
CA SER A 566 -29.83 52.21 3.14
C SER A 566 -30.52 50.92 2.66
N GLY A 567 -29.80 49.81 2.60
CA GLY A 567 -30.24 48.55 1.99
C GLY A 567 -30.35 48.59 0.47
N LYS A 568 -29.83 49.64 -0.19
CA LYS A 568 -29.90 49.82 -1.65
C LYS A 568 -28.60 49.41 -2.37
N GLY A 569 -27.75 48.67 -1.69
CA GLY A 569 -26.46 48.22 -2.18
C GLY A 569 -25.76 47.30 -1.19
N TYR A 570 -24.65 46.72 -1.63
CA TYR A 570 -23.81 45.86 -0.81
C TYR A 570 -22.37 45.86 -1.32
N TRP A 571 -21.46 45.52 -0.40
CA TRP A 571 -20.10 45.16 -0.69
C TRP A 571 -19.93 43.64 -0.68
N VAL A 572 -19.03 43.15 -1.52
CA VAL A 572 -18.57 41.76 -1.55
C VAL A 572 -17.06 41.77 -1.33
N VAL A 573 -16.57 40.91 -0.44
CA VAL A 573 -15.15 40.88 -0.04
C VAL A 573 -14.49 39.53 -0.32
N GLY A 574 -13.28 39.58 -0.89
CA GLY A 574 -12.41 38.42 -1.09
C GLY A 574 -11.45 38.19 0.06
N SER A 575 -10.94 36.97 0.20
CA SER A 575 -9.93 36.62 1.21
C SER A 575 -8.59 37.37 1.04
N ASP A 576 -8.36 37.93 -0.13
CA ASP A 576 -7.24 38.82 -0.42
C ASP A 576 -7.48 40.28 -0.01
N GLY A 577 -8.66 40.59 0.53
CA GLY A 577 -9.08 41.93 0.89
C GLY A 577 -9.51 42.78 -0.31
N GLY A 578 -9.75 42.17 -1.47
CA GLY A 578 -10.43 42.82 -2.59
C GLY A 578 -11.89 43.14 -2.23
N VAL A 579 -12.35 44.35 -2.54
CA VAL A 579 -13.71 44.82 -2.22
C VAL A 579 -14.42 45.25 -3.50
N PHE A 580 -15.61 44.69 -3.73
CA PHE A 580 -16.47 44.98 -4.88
C PHE A 580 -17.74 45.66 -4.39
N SER A 581 -18.15 46.75 -5.03
CA SER A 581 -19.28 47.58 -4.60
C SER A 581 -20.42 47.50 -5.63
N PHE A 582 -21.65 47.29 -5.15
CA PHE A 582 -22.85 47.19 -5.98
C PHE A 582 -23.99 48.04 -5.41
N GLY A 583 -24.84 48.57 -6.30
CA GLY A 583 -25.94 49.48 -5.91
C GLY A 583 -25.41 50.83 -5.44
N ASP A 584 -25.86 51.28 -4.26
CA ASP A 584 -25.40 52.53 -3.64
C ASP A 584 -24.16 52.39 -2.73
N ALA A 585 -23.53 51.21 -2.72
CA ALA A 585 -22.30 50.97 -1.98
C ALA A 585 -21.14 51.81 -2.53
N GLY A 586 -20.56 52.67 -1.70
CA GLY A 586 -19.37 53.46 -2.04
C GLY A 586 -18.08 52.64 -1.87
N PHE A 587 -17.13 52.76 -2.80
CA PHE A 587 -15.81 52.14 -2.65
C PHE A 587 -14.86 53.04 -1.86
N TYR A 588 -14.34 52.56 -0.72
CA TYR A 588 -13.49 53.36 0.17
C TYR A 588 -12.05 52.83 0.29
N GLY A 589 -11.71 51.79 -0.47
CA GLY A 589 -10.37 51.19 -0.55
C GLY A 589 -10.37 49.67 -0.45
N SER A 590 -9.23 49.04 -0.72
CA SER A 590 -9.04 47.59 -0.60
C SER A 590 -7.58 47.30 -0.27
N LEU A 591 -7.28 46.13 0.29
CA LEU A 591 -5.90 45.77 0.62
C LEU A 591 -5.01 45.67 -0.63
N PRO A 592 -5.42 45.01 -1.73
CA PRO A 592 -4.64 45.03 -2.97
C PRO A 592 -4.48 46.46 -3.51
N GLY A 593 -5.49 47.31 -3.36
CA GLY A 593 -5.46 48.70 -3.80
C GLY A 593 -4.44 49.58 -3.07
N ILE A 594 -4.02 49.21 -1.87
CA ILE A 594 -2.94 49.88 -1.12
C ILE A 594 -1.62 49.09 -1.10
N GLY A 595 -1.51 48.04 -1.93
CA GLY A 595 -0.30 47.21 -2.06
C GLY A 595 -0.08 46.21 -0.92
N VAL A 596 -1.12 45.91 -0.13
CA VAL A 596 -1.08 44.89 0.92
C VAL A 596 -1.56 43.57 0.32
N HIS A 597 -0.70 42.56 0.34
CA HIS A 597 -0.98 41.23 -0.20
C HIS A 597 -1.21 40.24 0.94
N VAL A 598 -2.47 39.84 1.11
CA VAL A 598 -2.90 38.85 2.08
C VAL A 598 -3.78 37.80 1.39
N GLY A 599 -4.13 36.74 2.10
CA GLY A 599 -5.07 35.71 1.64
C GLY A 599 -5.95 35.19 2.77
N ASN A 600 -6.06 35.96 3.85
CA ASN A 600 -6.65 35.55 5.12
C ASN A 600 -7.71 36.52 5.64
N ILE A 601 -8.27 37.41 4.82
CA ILE A 601 -9.45 38.19 5.20
C ILE A 601 -10.63 37.23 5.36
N VAL A 602 -11.32 37.35 6.49
CA VAL A 602 -12.42 36.45 6.87
C VAL A 602 -13.76 37.16 6.88
N ASP A 603 -13.80 38.47 7.12
CA ASP A 603 -15.06 39.20 7.28
C ASP A 603 -14.91 40.72 7.00
N MET A 604 -16.03 41.39 6.73
CA MET A 604 -16.14 42.84 6.60
C MET A 604 -17.34 43.41 7.36
N VAL A 605 -17.13 44.53 8.05
CA VAL A 605 -18.20 45.21 8.79
C VAL A 605 -18.29 46.68 8.37
N PRO A 606 -19.45 47.18 7.91
CA PRO A 606 -19.61 48.57 7.49
C PRO A 606 -19.76 49.51 8.68
N THR A 607 -19.32 50.76 8.52
CA THR A 607 -19.63 51.82 9.48
C THR A 607 -21.11 52.17 9.42
N LYS A 608 -21.67 52.68 10.53
CA LYS A 608 -23.07 53.11 10.58
C LYS A 608 -23.45 54.15 9.53
N THR A 609 -22.50 55.01 9.15
CA THR A 609 -22.70 56.04 8.13
C THR A 609 -22.78 55.45 6.72
N GLY A 610 -22.27 54.23 6.53
CA GLY A 610 -22.06 53.61 5.22
C GLY A 610 -20.94 54.27 4.42
N ARG A 611 -20.09 55.08 5.07
CA ARG A 611 -18.97 55.80 4.45
C ARG A 611 -17.59 55.19 4.72
N GLY A 612 -17.58 53.96 5.22
CA GLY A 612 -16.38 53.21 5.55
C GLY A 612 -16.71 51.78 5.95
N TYR A 613 -15.67 50.98 6.12
CA TYR A 613 -15.76 49.60 6.62
C TYR A 613 -14.44 49.17 7.25
N TRP A 614 -14.55 48.17 8.12
CA TRP A 614 -13.42 47.38 8.60
C TRP A 614 -13.32 46.08 7.82
N LEU A 615 -12.10 45.68 7.49
CA LEU A 615 -11.77 44.32 7.09
C LEU A 615 -11.00 43.63 8.21
N VAL A 616 -11.30 42.37 8.46
CA VAL A 616 -10.59 41.58 9.48
C VAL A 616 -9.93 40.34 8.90
N GLY A 617 -8.68 40.12 9.28
CA GLY A 617 -7.90 38.94 8.96
C GLY A 617 -8.07 37.83 9.99
N SER A 618 -7.80 36.59 9.60
CA SER A 618 -7.83 35.42 10.48
C SER A 618 -6.76 35.46 11.58
N ASP A 619 -5.74 36.29 11.42
CA ASP A 619 -4.75 36.64 12.44
C ASP A 619 -5.25 37.71 13.42
N GLY A 620 -6.49 38.18 13.24
CA GLY A 620 -7.12 39.24 13.99
C GLY A 620 -6.61 40.64 13.65
N GLY A 621 -5.89 40.80 12.53
CA GLY A 621 -5.53 42.08 11.96
C GLY A 621 -6.76 42.85 11.49
N VAL A 622 -6.95 44.09 11.94
CA VAL A 622 -8.07 44.96 11.51
C VAL A 622 -7.57 46.09 10.62
N PHE A 623 -8.21 46.27 9.46
CA PHE A 623 -7.90 47.32 8.49
C PHE A 623 -9.12 48.23 8.31
N SER A 624 -8.93 49.54 8.46
CA SER A 624 -10.00 50.53 8.38
C SER A 624 -9.94 51.29 7.06
N PHE A 625 -11.11 51.44 6.41
CA PHE A 625 -11.27 52.22 5.17
C PHE A 625 -12.39 53.24 5.30
N GLY A 626 -12.26 54.36 4.58
CA GLY A 626 -13.25 55.45 4.61
C GLY A 626 -13.28 56.14 5.97
N ASP A 627 -14.47 56.28 6.57
CA ASP A 627 -14.66 56.88 7.89
C ASP A 627 -14.56 55.88 9.07
N ALA A 628 -14.15 54.63 8.81
CA ALA A 628 -13.94 53.63 9.85
C ALA A 628 -12.81 54.03 10.81
N GLN A 629 -13.14 54.20 12.08
CA GLN A 629 -12.15 54.47 13.13
C GLN A 629 -11.50 53.18 13.62
N PHE A 630 -10.19 53.19 13.86
CA PHE A 630 -9.47 52.02 14.37
C PHE A 630 -9.52 51.98 15.90
N PHE A 631 -10.04 50.89 16.48
CA PHE A 631 -10.22 50.74 17.93
C PHE A 631 -9.29 49.70 18.58
N GLY A 632 -8.50 48.97 17.77
CA GLY A 632 -7.55 47.95 18.22
C GLY A 632 -7.52 46.73 17.31
N SER A 633 -6.57 45.83 17.54
CA SER A 633 -6.32 44.67 16.68
C SER A 633 -5.63 43.57 17.47
N MET A 634 -5.86 42.31 17.07
CA MET A 634 -5.08 41.15 17.54
C MET A 634 -3.93 40.81 16.59
N GLY A 635 -3.78 41.50 15.46
CA GLY A 635 -2.69 41.29 14.52
C GLY A 635 -1.32 41.37 15.20
N GLY A 636 -0.49 40.35 14.99
CA GLY A 636 0.83 40.21 15.62
C GLY A 636 0.81 39.69 17.07
N GLN A 637 -0.36 39.45 17.66
CA GLN A 637 -0.50 38.79 18.95
C GLN A 637 -0.73 37.28 18.78
N PRO A 638 -0.25 36.43 19.69
CA PRO A 638 -0.56 35.00 19.67
C PRO A 638 -2.06 34.76 19.90
N LEU A 639 -2.66 33.96 19.01
CA LEU A 639 -4.05 33.49 19.12
C LEU A 639 -4.07 31.97 19.31
N ASN A 640 -4.99 31.48 20.15
CA ASN A 640 -5.21 30.03 20.33
C ASN A 640 -5.84 29.42 19.08
N ARG A 641 -6.74 30.15 18.44
CA ARG A 641 -7.36 29.83 17.15
C ARG A 641 -7.55 31.10 16.32
N PRO A 642 -7.65 30.98 14.97
CA PRO A 642 -7.83 32.13 14.10
C PRO A 642 -9.13 32.90 14.40
N VAL A 643 -9.13 34.22 14.15
CA VAL A 643 -10.35 35.03 14.07
C VAL A 643 -11.17 34.56 12.87
N VAL A 644 -12.50 34.50 13.04
CA VAL A 644 -13.45 34.03 12.02
C VAL A 644 -14.52 35.06 11.66
N GLY A 645 -14.78 36.04 12.54
CA GLY A 645 -15.76 37.09 12.27
C GLY A 645 -15.58 38.32 13.16
N MET A 646 -16.32 39.38 12.83
CA MET A 646 -16.35 40.65 13.53
C MET A 646 -17.80 41.17 13.63
N ALA A 647 -18.11 41.86 14.72
CA ALA A 647 -19.34 42.64 14.78
C ALA A 647 -19.09 44.02 15.41
N ALA A 648 -19.72 45.07 14.86
CA ALA A 648 -19.61 46.43 15.39
C ALA A 648 -20.61 46.68 16.52
N THR A 649 -20.24 47.56 17.46
CA THR A 649 -21.13 47.97 18.55
C THR A 649 -22.31 48.78 18.02
N ALA A 650 -23.43 48.74 18.74
CA ALA A 650 -24.59 49.55 18.44
C ALA A 650 -24.33 51.07 18.55
N SER A 651 -23.18 51.53 19.07
CA SER A 651 -22.75 52.93 19.02
C SER A 651 -21.93 53.24 17.75
N GLY A 652 -21.22 52.26 17.20
CA GLY A 652 -20.23 52.40 16.12
C GLY A 652 -18.83 52.79 16.61
N ASN A 653 -18.62 52.89 17.93
CA ASN A 653 -17.36 53.31 18.57
C ASN A 653 -16.54 52.12 19.11
N GLY A 654 -16.79 50.91 18.61
CA GLY A 654 -16.13 49.69 19.03
C GLY A 654 -16.56 48.50 18.19
N TYR A 655 -15.88 47.37 18.39
CA TYR A 655 -16.20 46.09 17.78
C TYR A 655 -15.72 44.91 18.62
N TRP A 656 -16.36 43.77 18.38
CA TRP A 656 -15.90 42.46 18.83
C TRP A 656 -15.23 41.71 17.68
N LEU A 657 -14.19 40.95 18.00
CA LEU A 657 -13.68 39.88 17.15
C LEU A 657 -14.01 38.55 17.81
N VAL A 658 -14.40 37.56 17.01
CA VAL A 658 -14.59 36.17 17.48
C VAL A 658 -13.60 35.23 16.81
N ALA A 659 -13.01 34.33 17.58
CA ALA A 659 -12.12 33.28 17.11
C ALA A 659 -12.83 31.93 16.94
N ALA A 660 -12.21 31.02 16.20
CA ALA A 660 -12.79 29.69 15.90
C ALA A 660 -12.97 28.80 17.14
N ASP A 661 -12.27 29.07 18.25
CA ASP A 661 -12.53 28.47 19.57
C ASP A 661 -13.66 29.17 20.35
N GLY A 662 -14.31 30.16 19.74
CA GLY A 662 -15.31 31.03 20.33
C GLY A 662 -14.76 32.02 21.37
N GLY A 663 -13.45 32.25 21.37
CA GLY A 663 -12.82 33.37 22.08
C GLY A 663 -13.30 34.72 21.56
N VAL A 664 -13.64 35.66 22.45
CA VAL A 664 -14.09 37.02 22.08
C VAL A 664 -13.08 38.07 22.53
N PHE A 665 -12.73 38.98 21.63
CA PHE A 665 -11.87 40.13 21.88
C PHE A 665 -12.69 41.41 21.70
N SER A 666 -12.67 42.31 22.68
CA SER A 666 -13.47 43.55 22.68
C SER A 666 -12.58 44.78 22.51
N PHE A 667 -12.95 45.67 21.60
CA PHE A 667 -12.22 46.89 21.30
C PHE A 667 -13.13 48.12 21.30
N GLY A 668 -12.57 49.28 21.62
CA GLY A 668 -13.34 50.53 21.75
C GLY A 668 -14.33 50.45 22.91
N ASP A 669 -15.60 50.76 22.64
CA ASP A 669 -16.67 50.72 23.64
C ASP A 669 -17.41 49.37 23.75
N ALA A 670 -16.92 48.32 23.09
CA ALA A 670 -17.55 47.00 23.03
C ALA A 670 -17.64 46.31 24.42
N PRO A 671 -18.85 46.10 24.97
CA PRO A 671 -18.99 45.39 26.25
C PRO A 671 -18.76 43.89 26.10
N PHE A 672 -18.06 43.26 27.03
CA PHE A 672 -17.86 41.81 27.02
C PHE A 672 -19.04 41.07 27.67
N TYR A 673 -19.78 40.27 26.89
CA TYR A 673 -20.96 39.55 27.36
C TYR A 673 -20.73 38.06 27.64
N GLY A 674 -19.56 37.53 27.30
CA GLY A 674 -19.17 36.13 27.51
C GLY A 674 -18.37 35.54 26.35
N SER A 675 -17.88 34.31 26.50
CA SER A 675 -17.01 33.67 25.51
C SER A 675 -17.06 32.15 25.66
N MET A 676 -16.90 31.43 24.54
CA MET A 676 -16.64 29.98 24.58
C MET A 676 -15.15 29.65 24.65
N GLY A 677 -14.26 30.64 24.55
CA GLY A 677 -12.82 30.45 24.63
C GLY A 677 -12.42 29.68 25.90
N GLY A 678 -11.69 28.57 25.71
CA GLY A 678 -11.30 27.66 26.78
C GLY A 678 -12.29 26.53 27.08
N GLN A 679 -13.47 26.53 26.45
CA GLN A 679 -14.41 25.41 26.50
C GLN A 679 -14.19 24.47 25.29
N PRO A 680 -14.31 23.14 25.47
CA PRO A 680 -14.30 22.21 24.34
C PRO A 680 -15.52 22.44 23.44
N LEU A 681 -15.29 22.77 22.17
CA LEU A 681 -16.32 22.83 21.15
C LEU A 681 -16.30 21.57 20.29
N SER A 682 -17.48 21.07 19.90
CA SER A 682 -17.60 19.96 18.95
C SER A 682 -17.15 20.38 17.54
N TYR A 683 -17.47 21.62 17.16
CA TYR A 683 -17.12 22.24 15.89
C TYR A 683 -16.68 23.69 16.12
N PRO A 684 -15.77 24.22 15.29
CA PRO A 684 -15.32 25.59 15.44
C PRO A 684 -16.47 26.59 15.20
N VAL A 685 -16.41 27.73 15.89
CA VAL A 685 -17.21 28.90 15.56
C VAL A 685 -16.82 29.39 14.17
N VAL A 686 -17.80 29.80 13.37
CA VAL A 686 -17.61 30.34 12.01
C VAL A 686 -18.04 31.79 11.89
N ASP A 687 -18.96 32.25 12.75
CA ASP A 687 -19.53 33.59 12.61
C ASP A 687 -20.15 34.10 13.92
N MET A 688 -20.35 35.42 14.03
CA MET A 688 -21.06 36.10 15.10
C MET A 688 -21.98 37.20 14.57
N ASP A 689 -23.08 37.45 15.28
CA ASP A 689 -23.94 38.61 15.00
C ASP A 689 -24.51 39.16 16.32
N VAL A 690 -24.95 40.41 16.32
CA VAL A 690 -25.29 41.19 17.52
C VAL A 690 -26.79 41.43 17.64
N THR A 691 -27.27 41.59 18.87
CA THR A 691 -28.64 42.04 19.09
C THR A 691 -28.83 43.47 18.56
N PRO A 692 -30.01 43.82 18.01
CA PRO A 692 -30.24 45.18 17.50
C PRO A 692 -30.02 46.30 18.51
N ASP A 693 -30.18 46.02 19.81
CA ASP A 693 -29.90 46.97 20.88
C ASP A 693 -28.44 46.96 21.37
N GLY A 694 -27.61 46.06 20.85
CA GLY A 694 -26.20 45.88 21.22
C GLY A 694 -25.97 45.28 22.60
N GLY A 695 -27.02 44.78 23.27
CA GLY A 695 -26.95 44.19 24.62
C GLY A 695 -26.43 42.75 24.69
N GLY A 696 -26.08 42.15 23.55
CA GLY A 696 -25.65 40.75 23.46
C GLY A 696 -25.25 40.34 22.04
N TYR A 697 -24.81 39.09 21.90
CA TYR A 697 -24.45 38.49 20.60
C TYR A 697 -24.76 36.99 20.55
N TRP A 698 -24.96 36.52 19.32
CA TRP A 698 -24.96 35.12 18.95
C TRP A 698 -23.61 34.73 18.34
N MET A 699 -23.27 33.45 18.47
CA MET A 699 -22.23 32.81 17.66
C MET A 699 -22.82 31.57 17.02
N THR A 700 -22.36 31.22 15.83
CA THR A 700 -22.68 29.92 15.22
C THR A 700 -21.42 29.11 14.90
N ALA A 701 -21.52 27.78 15.02
CA ALA A 701 -20.46 26.83 14.70
C ALA A 701 -20.72 26.11 13.36
N GLU A 702 -19.71 25.42 12.81
CA GLU A 702 -19.82 24.71 11.52
C GLU A 702 -20.93 23.63 11.49
N ASP A 703 -21.27 23.04 12.62
CA ASP A 703 -22.40 22.10 12.75
C ASP A 703 -23.76 22.80 12.91
N GLY A 704 -23.77 24.14 12.84
CA GLY A 704 -24.91 24.99 13.10
C GLY A 704 -25.34 25.02 14.56
N GLY A 705 -24.44 24.63 15.49
CA GLY A 705 -24.54 25.01 16.90
C GLY A 705 -24.71 26.52 17.04
N VAL A 706 -25.53 26.98 18.00
CA VAL A 706 -25.73 28.41 18.28
C VAL A 706 -25.50 28.67 19.76
N PHE A 707 -24.68 29.66 20.08
CA PHE A 707 -24.36 30.12 21.42
C PHE A 707 -24.87 31.55 21.61
N THR A 708 -25.37 31.86 22.81
CA THR A 708 -25.99 33.16 23.11
C THR A 708 -25.34 33.81 24.33
N PHE A 709 -25.06 35.10 24.25
CA PHE A 709 -24.46 35.88 25.32
C PHE A 709 -25.17 37.22 25.53
N GLY A 710 -25.13 37.74 26.75
CA GLY A 710 -25.82 38.98 27.11
C GLY A 710 -27.34 38.80 27.07
N ASN A 711 -28.04 39.70 26.40
CA ASN A 711 -29.50 39.62 26.23
C ASN A 711 -29.95 38.82 25.00
N ALA A 712 -29.02 38.27 24.20
CA ALA A 712 -29.32 37.45 23.04
C ALA A 712 -30.17 36.23 23.43
N GLN A 713 -31.33 36.06 22.79
CA GLN A 713 -32.25 34.97 23.07
C GLN A 713 -31.99 33.77 22.15
N PHE A 714 -32.09 32.55 22.67
CA PHE A 714 -31.91 31.33 21.88
C PHE A 714 -33.21 30.94 21.16
N TYR A 715 -33.18 30.86 19.83
CA TYR A 715 -34.35 30.53 19.00
C TYR A 715 -34.27 29.14 18.33
N GLY A 716 -33.15 28.44 18.49
CA GLY A 716 -32.92 27.10 17.96
C GLY A 716 -31.53 26.89 17.37
N SER A 717 -31.23 25.66 16.96
CA SER A 717 -29.90 25.26 16.50
C SER A 717 -29.99 24.05 15.57
N MET A 718 -28.98 23.91 14.70
CA MET A 718 -28.73 22.70 13.92
C MET A 718 -27.67 21.79 14.55
N GLY A 719 -27.00 22.22 15.62
CA GLY A 719 -26.03 21.42 16.35
C GLY A 719 -26.56 20.03 16.70
N GLY A 720 -25.77 19.00 16.40
CA GLY A 720 -26.15 17.59 16.58
C GLY A 720 -27.13 17.04 15.54
N LYS A 721 -27.56 17.82 14.54
CA LYS A 721 -28.39 17.33 13.42
C LYS A 721 -27.52 17.08 12.18
N PRO A 722 -27.84 16.09 11.34
CA PRO A 722 -27.14 15.88 10.09
C PRO A 722 -27.31 17.08 9.14
N LEU A 723 -26.20 17.59 8.63
CA LEU A 723 -26.18 18.66 7.62
C LEU A 723 -25.58 18.17 6.30
N ASN A 724 -26.16 18.62 5.19
CA ASN A 724 -25.64 18.33 3.84
C ASN A 724 -24.39 19.18 3.52
N GLY A 725 -24.35 20.41 4.04
CA GLY A 725 -23.20 21.32 4.03
C GLY A 725 -22.97 21.94 5.40
N ARG A 726 -21.71 22.21 5.76
CA ARG A 726 -21.39 22.94 7.01
C ARG A 726 -22.00 24.35 6.99
N VAL A 727 -22.34 24.88 8.16
CA VAL A 727 -22.72 26.28 8.33
C VAL A 727 -21.50 27.17 8.09
N THR A 728 -21.68 28.26 7.36
CA THR A 728 -20.63 29.23 7.01
C THR A 728 -20.89 30.63 7.55
N GLY A 729 -22.13 30.97 7.88
CA GLY A 729 -22.48 32.29 8.41
C GLY A 729 -23.88 32.33 9.00
N MET A 730 -24.20 33.44 9.66
CA MET A 730 -25.51 33.73 10.19
C MET A 730 -25.94 35.17 9.88
N ALA A 731 -27.25 35.38 9.82
CA ALA A 731 -27.82 36.72 9.77
C ALA A 731 -28.98 36.85 10.74
N VAL A 732 -28.95 37.89 11.57
CA VAL A 732 -30.01 38.19 12.52
C VAL A 732 -31.11 39.02 11.84
N THR A 733 -32.35 38.72 12.22
CA THR A 733 -33.52 39.52 11.80
C THR A 733 -33.47 40.91 12.41
N PRO A 734 -33.97 41.97 11.74
CA PRO A 734 -34.00 43.32 12.31
C PRO A 734 -34.76 43.46 13.64
N THR A 735 -35.68 42.52 13.94
CA THR A 735 -36.42 42.45 15.20
C THR A 735 -35.57 41.91 16.36
N GLY A 736 -34.45 41.23 16.07
CA GLY A 736 -33.66 40.48 17.03
C GLY A 736 -34.38 39.24 17.57
N ARG A 737 -35.46 38.80 16.90
CA ARG A 737 -36.32 37.69 17.35
C ARG A 737 -36.17 36.40 16.55
N GLY A 738 -35.10 36.33 15.76
CA GLY A 738 -34.81 35.19 14.89
C GLY A 738 -33.53 35.41 14.09
N TYR A 739 -33.05 34.34 13.47
CA TYR A 739 -31.85 34.35 12.63
C TYR A 739 -31.92 33.27 11.54
N TRP A 740 -31.19 33.52 10.45
CA TRP A 740 -30.86 32.54 9.42
C TRP A 740 -29.47 31.97 9.66
N LEU A 741 -29.29 30.67 9.45
CA LEU A 741 -27.98 30.04 9.30
C LEU A 741 -27.79 29.65 7.83
N ASN A 742 -26.66 30.07 7.26
CA ASN A 742 -26.26 29.73 5.90
C ASN A 742 -25.35 28.52 5.92
N ALA A 743 -25.62 27.54 5.06
CA ALA A 743 -24.73 26.43 4.81
C ALA A 743 -24.05 26.56 3.45
N CYS A 744 -22.81 26.08 3.35
CA CYS A 744 -22.00 26.18 2.14
C CYS A 744 -22.59 25.50 0.90
N ASP A 745 -23.56 24.60 1.08
CA ASP A 745 -24.33 23.93 0.02
C ASP A 745 -25.54 24.76 -0.44
N GLY A 746 -25.69 25.97 0.12
CA GLY A 746 -26.78 26.90 -0.14
C GLY A 746 -28.00 26.71 0.75
N GLY A 747 -27.98 25.70 1.62
CA GLY A 747 -29.04 25.49 2.61
C GLY A 747 -29.21 26.72 3.50
N VAL A 748 -30.46 27.05 3.80
CA VAL A 748 -30.81 28.11 4.76
C VAL A 748 -31.67 27.50 5.85
N PHE A 749 -31.24 27.63 7.09
CA PHE A 749 -31.99 27.19 8.27
C PHE A 749 -32.53 28.41 9.00
N THR A 750 -33.80 28.37 9.39
CA THR A 750 -34.49 29.54 9.95
C THR A 750 -34.95 29.28 11.37
N PHE A 751 -34.75 30.25 12.24
CA PHE A 751 -35.12 30.17 13.65
C PHE A 751 -35.81 31.45 14.11
N GLY A 752 -36.73 31.32 15.07
CA GLY A 752 -37.49 32.46 15.61
C GLY A 752 -38.46 33.02 14.57
N ASP A 753 -38.46 34.33 14.37
CA ASP A 753 -39.29 35.02 13.37
C ASP A 753 -38.65 35.14 11.98
N ALA A 754 -37.48 34.53 11.75
CA ALA A 754 -36.83 34.50 10.45
C ALA A 754 -37.64 33.63 9.45
N PRO A 755 -38.16 34.18 8.34
CA PRO A 755 -38.87 33.38 7.33
C PRO A 755 -37.91 32.61 6.42
N PHE A 756 -38.25 31.36 6.04
CA PHE A 756 -37.59 30.67 4.93
C PHE A 756 -38.11 31.22 3.60
N LEU A 757 -37.21 31.73 2.74
CA LEU A 757 -37.58 32.43 1.50
C LEU A 757 -36.94 31.82 0.24
N GLY A 758 -36.17 30.73 0.42
CA GLY A 758 -35.53 29.98 -0.65
C GLY A 758 -34.07 29.63 -0.36
N SER A 759 -33.47 28.81 -1.21
CA SER A 759 -32.08 28.38 -1.11
C SER A 759 -31.55 28.06 -2.50
N ASN A 760 -30.24 28.15 -2.70
CA ASN A 760 -29.63 27.76 -3.97
C ASN A 760 -28.90 26.40 -3.83
N PRO A 761 -29.53 25.27 -4.19
CA PRO A 761 -28.95 23.95 -3.99
C PRO A 761 -27.85 23.60 -5.01
N THR A 762 -27.46 24.52 -5.90
CA THR A 762 -26.39 24.24 -6.88
C THR A 762 -25.00 24.32 -6.28
N TYR A 763 -24.85 24.87 -5.08
CA TYR A 763 -23.58 24.91 -4.40
C TYR A 763 -23.19 23.53 -3.87
N MET A 764 -21.89 23.28 -3.83
CA MET A 764 -21.37 22.00 -3.35
C MET A 764 -20.34 22.25 -2.28
N CYS A 765 -20.47 21.55 -1.16
CA CYS A 765 -19.43 21.53 -0.14
C CYS A 765 -19.56 20.26 0.68
N ARG A 766 -18.58 20.04 1.55
CA ARG A 766 -18.62 18.98 2.55
C ARG A 766 -19.60 19.32 3.67
N GLY A 767 -20.39 18.33 4.06
CA GLY A 767 -21.27 18.40 5.23
C GLY A 767 -20.50 18.18 6.53
N THR A 768 -21.02 18.71 7.63
CA THR A 768 -20.54 18.35 8.98
C THR A 768 -21.08 16.96 9.35
N ASN A 769 -20.16 16.00 9.41
CA ASN A 769 -20.27 14.65 10.00
C ASN A 769 -21.01 13.55 9.22
N GLN A 770 -20.24 12.49 8.93
CA GLN A 770 -20.37 11.25 9.71
C GLN A 770 -18.96 10.75 10.04
N GLY A 771 -18.61 10.76 11.33
CA GLY A 771 -17.52 9.93 11.86
C GLY A 771 -17.95 8.48 11.98
#